data_AF-A0A365ZJH7-F1
#
_entry.id   AF-A0A365ZJH7-F1
#
_cell.length_a   1.000
_cell.length_b   1.000
_cell.length_c   1.000
_cell.angle_alpha   90.00
_cell.angle_beta   90.00
_cell.angle_gamma   90.00
#
_symmetry.space_group_name_H-M   'P 1'
#
loop_
_entity.id
_entity.type
_entity.pdbx_description
1 polymer ?
#
loop_
_entity_poly.entity_id
_entity_poly.type
_entity_poly.pdbx_seq_one_letter_code
_entity_poly.pdbx_strand_id
1 'polypeptide(L)'
;MHGEPRRPEHPAQGIVWRSILDQIGRPGSTSEWVSVEDEPRHRFSRFPWTMVGGGAADLMNRLAGSPRRLVDVLSGAVGVGSDPGERGVFDLGRPWFNRHPDASGLDLGLVTGQVVRDWRAEAATEVLAPYDGDGSPLPLNLSSSWGRHLWTMRQVLGTATGQRESSQHRPWWTWRRWLPERHRGPLITFATVATHNHFAQADDERAFSRTAPVLRLPADASEDTYVGLLGVLNSSTVCFWLKQTSPSKGTGGATLSAPGDEWARVYRFAPKSLLQLPLPTDAPLARARELTRRARLLDAEEPSTVLADWRAPSRRVLGAARAAYAQTHHEMVALQEELDWDVYGSYGLLSADERPRLTTSPDFELPALKPGERAFEIVWARKVADGTASSSWFKRHSWFEMHGVTPVTDVPNHWPAAYRDVVQARIDAIESHQVIALVERPEYKRRWATEPWEKREERALRAWLLDRCEDERLWFEEKNGDKYPHPRTIGQLARQLGDDARVRSAAGLYAADHLGRREATLADVLATILDREQVPYAAALRYKESGLRKRAQWERGWELQRREDETGEALGIPVPPKFVSADFQRASYWSIRGRLDTPRERFISYGDVVDEGSGLLLGWSGWSETDRVRVLLDLVSAVDRQPNPSVYRITPLLAGVQELLRSMHRWEAQEESAGRVVQAEVFQRHFEDMLSAYGLSTHDLTSWRPRRSTLKHHDR
;
A
#
# COMPACT_ATOMS: atom_id res chain seq x y z
N MET A 1 13.60 -26.33 -21.33
CA MET A 1 13.78 -25.81 -22.70
C MET A 1 13.60 -24.31 -22.68
N HIS A 2 14.58 -23.60 -23.21
CA HIS A 2 14.62 -22.14 -23.32
C HIS A 2 14.13 -21.69 -24.71
N GLY A 3 13.65 -20.45 -24.88
CA GLY A 3 13.21 -19.91 -26.18
C GLY A 3 14.37 -19.50 -27.10
N GLU A 4 14.13 -19.31 -28.40
CA GLU A 4 15.19 -18.84 -29.29
C GLU A 4 15.65 -17.41 -28.94
N PRO A 5 16.96 -17.13 -28.84
CA PRO A 5 17.51 -15.83 -28.45
C PRO A 5 17.11 -14.67 -29.36
N ARG A 6 16.88 -14.95 -30.65
CA ARG A 6 16.27 -14.07 -31.65
C ARG A 6 15.46 -14.94 -32.59
N ARG A 7 14.55 -14.35 -33.37
CA ARG A 7 13.88 -15.07 -34.45
C ARG A 7 14.95 -15.55 -35.45
N PRO A 8 15.18 -16.87 -35.60
CA PRO A 8 16.18 -17.37 -36.53
C PRO A 8 15.75 -17.09 -37.98
N GLU A 9 16.69 -16.74 -38.84
CA GLU A 9 16.44 -16.57 -40.29
C GLU A 9 15.93 -17.88 -40.91
N HIS A 10 16.44 -19.01 -40.43
CA HIS A 10 16.00 -20.34 -40.79
C HIS A 10 15.49 -21.07 -39.54
N PRO A 11 14.16 -21.21 -39.34
CA PRO A 11 13.59 -21.87 -38.16
C PRO A 11 14.14 -23.27 -37.89
N ALA A 12 14.43 -24.05 -38.94
CA ALA A 12 14.99 -25.40 -38.83
C ALA A 12 16.45 -25.44 -38.32
N GLN A 13 17.16 -24.31 -38.34
CA GLN A 13 18.53 -24.18 -37.84
C GLN A 13 18.62 -23.31 -36.59
N GLY A 14 17.48 -23.05 -35.92
CA GLY A 14 17.46 -22.39 -34.62
C GLY A 14 18.39 -23.06 -33.63
N ILE A 15 19.05 -22.28 -32.78
CA ILE A 15 20.11 -22.75 -31.87
C ILE A 15 19.49 -23.67 -30.82
N VAL A 16 18.31 -23.32 -30.30
CA VAL A 16 17.56 -24.16 -29.36
C VAL A 16 17.07 -25.41 -30.06
N TRP A 17 16.52 -25.29 -31.27
CA TRP A 17 16.02 -26.44 -32.02
C TRP A 17 17.12 -27.47 -32.31
N ARG A 18 18.30 -27.01 -32.74
CA ARG A 18 19.49 -27.86 -32.91
C ARG A 18 19.93 -28.49 -31.60
N SER A 19 19.96 -27.71 -30.52
CA SER A 19 20.32 -28.22 -29.20
C SER A 19 19.38 -29.35 -28.76
N ILE A 20 18.08 -29.29 -29.08
CA ILE A 20 17.14 -30.39 -28.85
C ILE A 20 17.50 -31.62 -29.68
N LEU A 21 17.65 -31.46 -30.99
CA LEU A 21 17.97 -32.57 -31.89
C LEU A 21 19.27 -33.28 -31.48
N ASP A 22 20.28 -32.52 -31.06
CA ASP A 22 21.58 -33.03 -30.67
C ASP A 22 21.56 -33.77 -29.31
N GLN A 23 20.61 -33.43 -28.42
CA GLN A 23 20.56 -33.94 -27.04
C GLN A 23 19.40 -34.89 -26.75
N ILE A 24 18.34 -34.92 -27.57
CA ILE A 24 17.13 -35.72 -27.28
C ILE A 24 17.42 -37.23 -27.14
N GLY A 25 18.42 -37.73 -27.86
CA GLY A 25 18.89 -39.12 -27.77
C GLY A 25 19.94 -39.37 -26.69
N ARG A 26 20.24 -38.38 -25.83
CA ARG A 26 21.28 -38.43 -24.80
C ARG A 26 20.70 -37.99 -23.44
N PRO A 27 19.87 -38.81 -22.79
CA PRO A 27 19.36 -38.51 -21.44
C PRO A 27 20.51 -38.27 -20.44
N GLY A 28 20.33 -37.29 -19.56
CA GLY A 28 21.35 -36.78 -18.64
C GLY A 28 22.23 -35.67 -19.24
N SER A 29 22.11 -35.36 -20.54
CA SER A 29 22.84 -34.24 -21.13
C SER A 29 22.19 -32.90 -20.83
N THR A 30 23.03 -31.90 -20.56
CA THR A 30 22.60 -30.51 -20.36
C THR A 30 23.49 -29.58 -21.17
N SER A 31 22.86 -28.66 -21.87
CA SER A 31 23.47 -27.54 -22.58
C SER A 31 22.96 -26.21 -22.01
N GLU A 32 23.44 -25.11 -22.56
CA GLU A 32 22.92 -23.77 -22.26
C GLU A 32 21.40 -23.64 -22.56
N TRP A 33 20.89 -24.39 -23.54
CA TRP A 33 19.54 -24.19 -24.09
C TRP A 33 18.52 -25.23 -23.63
N VAL A 34 18.97 -26.47 -23.46
CA VAL A 34 18.12 -27.61 -23.07
C VAL A 34 18.86 -28.54 -22.14
N SER A 35 18.13 -29.10 -21.19
CA SER A 35 18.48 -30.31 -20.48
C SER A 35 17.53 -31.42 -20.91
N VAL A 36 18.07 -32.63 -21.06
CA VAL A 36 17.32 -33.83 -21.42
C VAL A 36 17.57 -34.85 -20.33
N GLU A 37 16.51 -35.38 -19.75
CA GLU A 37 16.57 -36.35 -18.65
C GLU A 37 15.50 -37.44 -18.87
N ASP A 38 15.82 -38.67 -18.48
CA ASP A 38 14.83 -39.75 -18.43
C ASP A 38 14.04 -39.63 -17.13
N GLU A 39 12.75 -39.31 -17.23
CA GLU A 39 11.90 -39.05 -16.07
C GLU A 39 10.91 -40.21 -15.83
N PRO A 40 11.03 -40.92 -14.69
CA PRO A 40 10.10 -41.98 -14.33
C PRO A 40 8.65 -41.50 -14.24
N ARG A 41 7.71 -42.21 -14.89
CA ARG A 41 6.28 -41.85 -14.91
C ARG A 41 5.67 -41.59 -13.52
N HIS A 42 6.12 -42.31 -12.49
CA HIS A 42 5.61 -42.14 -11.13
C HIS A 42 5.93 -40.76 -10.53
N ARG A 43 6.98 -40.07 -10.97
CA ARG A 43 7.31 -38.72 -10.48
C ARG A 43 6.23 -37.69 -10.84
N PHE A 44 5.69 -37.76 -12.05
CA PHE A 44 4.59 -36.89 -12.49
C PHE A 44 3.28 -37.12 -11.73
N SER A 45 3.12 -38.26 -11.06
CA SER A 45 1.97 -38.49 -10.17
C SER A 45 2.03 -37.62 -8.90
N ARG A 46 3.24 -37.28 -8.45
CA ARG A 46 3.50 -36.47 -7.25
C ARG A 46 3.69 -34.99 -7.59
N PHE A 47 4.40 -34.70 -8.68
CA PHE A 47 4.69 -33.35 -9.15
C PHE A 47 4.35 -33.19 -10.65
N PRO A 48 3.06 -33.14 -11.02
CA PRO A 48 2.61 -33.18 -12.42
C PRO A 48 3.05 -31.97 -13.26
N TRP A 49 3.45 -30.87 -12.62
CA TRP A 49 3.84 -29.62 -13.29
C TRP A 49 5.35 -29.35 -13.25
N THR A 50 6.14 -30.24 -12.65
CA THR A 50 7.60 -30.11 -12.63
C THR A 50 8.17 -30.62 -13.96
N MET A 51 8.10 -29.76 -14.98
CA MET A 51 8.72 -29.97 -16.29
C MET A 51 10.03 -29.19 -16.44
N VAL A 52 10.53 -28.64 -15.33
CA VAL A 52 11.81 -27.93 -15.28
C VAL A 52 12.91 -28.99 -15.16
N GLY A 53 13.67 -29.20 -16.23
CA GLY A 53 14.85 -30.07 -16.19
C GLY A 53 16.03 -29.41 -15.46
N GLY A 54 17.15 -30.13 -15.36
CA GLY A 54 18.37 -29.62 -14.75
C GLY A 54 18.44 -29.81 -13.23
N GLY A 55 17.95 -30.95 -12.72
CA GLY A 55 18.04 -31.33 -11.30
C GLY A 55 16.93 -30.80 -10.38
N ALA A 56 15.94 -30.07 -10.91
CA ALA A 56 14.85 -29.51 -10.10
C ALA A 56 13.95 -30.60 -9.48
N ALA A 57 13.71 -31.71 -10.20
CA ALA A 57 12.96 -32.84 -9.69
C ALA A 57 13.68 -33.53 -8.51
N ASP A 58 15.02 -33.67 -8.59
CA ASP A 58 15.82 -34.25 -7.52
C ASP A 58 15.84 -33.37 -6.27
N LEU A 59 15.97 -32.06 -6.44
CA LEU A 59 15.83 -31.10 -5.35
C LEU A 59 14.43 -31.20 -4.70
N MET A 60 13.36 -31.19 -5.49
CA MET A 60 12.00 -31.36 -4.98
C MET A 60 11.84 -32.67 -4.19
N ASN A 61 12.41 -33.78 -4.67
CA ASN A 61 12.37 -35.05 -3.95
C ASN A 61 13.12 -35.00 -2.62
N ARG A 62 14.31 -34.36 -2.59
CA ARG A 62 15.10 -34.19 -1.38
C ARG A 62 14.35 -33.35 -0.35
N LEU A 63 13.78 -32.22 -0.76
CA LEU A 63 12.93 -31.38 0.10
C LEU A 63 11.71 -32.17 0.60
N ALA A 64 11.06 -32.93 -0.27
CA ALA A 64 9.88 -33.72 0.09
C ALA A 64 10.17 -34.89 1.05
N GLY A 65 11.45 -35.19 1.32
CA GLY A 65 11.89 -36.15 2.32
C GLY A 65 11.94 -35.60 3.75
N SER A 66 11.71 -34.30 3.96
CA SER A 66 11.71 -33.72 5.30
C SER A 66 10.59 -34.29 6.18
N PRO A 67 10.80 -34.40 7.50
CA PRO A 67 9.94 -35.21 8.39
C PRO A 67 8.58 -34.57 8.69
N ARG A 68 8.46 -33.26 8.52
CA ARG A 68 7.24 -32.49 8.82
C ARG A 68 6.86 -31.61 7.65
N ARG A 69 5.60 -31.23 7.58
CA ARG A 69 5.06 -30.21 6.66
C ARG A 69 4.60 -29.00 7.46
N LEU A 70 4.43 -27.88 6.76
CA LEU A 70 3.94 -26.64 7.37
C LEU A 70 2.58 -26.83 8.04
N VAL A 71 1.68 -27.63 7.46
CA VAL A 71 0.38 -27.92 8.08
C VAL A 71 0.50 -28.56 9.47
N ASP A 72 1.57 -29.30 9.75
CA ASP A 72 1.75 -30.03 11.02
C ASP A 72 2.13 -29.10 12.18
N VAL A 73 2.56 -27.87 11.91
CA VAL A 73 2.99 -26.89 12.93
C VAL A 73 2.01 -25.74 13.12
N LEU A 74 0.86 -25.75 12.43
CA LEU A 74 -0.14 -24.68 12.49
C LEU A 74 -1.35 -25.11 13.32
N SER A 75 -1.94 -24.15 14.05
CA SER A 75 -3.12 -24.37 14.91
C SER A 75 -4.46 -24.16 14.17
N GLY A 76 -4.45 -24.05 12.85
CA GLY A 76 -5.68 -23.93 12.08
C GLY A 76 -5.49 -23.64 10.60
N ALA A 77 -6.62 -23.51 9.90
CA ALA A 77 -6.62 -23.23 8.48
C ALA A 77 -6.04 -21.85 8.18
N VAL A 78 -5.12 -21.79 7.20
CA VAL A 78 -4.65 -20.54 6.59
C VAL A 78 -5.86 -19.79 6.07
N GLY A 79 -6.04 -18.56 6.52
CA GLY A 79 -7.31 -17.88 6.32
C GLY A 79 -7.21 -16.38 6.19
N VAL A 80 -8.16 -15.84 5.43
CA VAL A 80 -8.53 -14.43 5.46
C VAL A 80 -9.50 -14.27 6.63
N GLY A 81 -8.99 -13.77 7.76
CA GLY A 81 -9.84 -13.44 8.92
C GLY A 81 -10.64 -12.16 8.73
N SER A 82 -10.18 -11.28 7.83
CA SER A 82 -10.72 -9.94 7.62
C SER A 82 -11.00 -9.63 6.16
N ASP A 83 -12.24 -9.27 5.87
CA ASP A 83 -12.68 -8.86 4.54
C ASP A 83 -13.75 -7.78 4.65
N PRO A 84 -13.37 -6.50 4.53
CA PRO A 84 -14.33 -5.39 4.53
C PRO A 84 -15.40 -5.51 3.44
N GLY A 85 -15.17 -6.28 2.38
CA GLY A 85 -16.07 -6.34 1.23
C GLY A 85 -15.86 -5.14 0.32
N GLU A 86 -16.71 -4.12 0.41
CA GLU A 86 -16.59 -2.89 -0.38
C GLU A 86 -15.55 -1.95 0.25
N ARG A 87 -14.27 -2.17 -0.08
CA ARG A 87 -13.15 -1.39 0.46
C ARG A 87 -13.32 0.12 0.33
N GLY A 88 -13.97 0.64 -0.71
CA GLY A 88 -14.14 2.09 -0.86
C GLY A 88 -14.97 2.75 0.25
N VAL A 89 -15.73 1.96 1.01
CA VAL A 89 -16.50 2.44 2.18
C VAL A 89 -15.63 2.44 3.44
N PHE A 90 -14.77 1.45 3.61
CA PHE A 90 -14.02 1.28 4.87
C PHE A 90 -12.59 1.84 4.81
N ASP A 91 -11.99 1.97 3.63
CA ASP A 91 -10.63 2.47 3.39
C ASP A 91 -10.60 4.00 3.37
N LEU A 92 -10.57 4.57 4.58
CA LEU A 92 -10.73 6.00 4.83
C LEU A 92 -9.40 6.71 5.09
N GLY A 93 -8.40 5.99 5.63
CA GLY A 93 -7.07 6.50 5.96
C GLY A 93 -7.06 7.45 7.16
N ARG A 94 -5.87 7.65 7.76
CA ARG A 94 -5.69 8.54 8.94
C ARG A 94 -6.37 9.90 8.85
N PRO A 95 -6.32 10.65 7.73
CA PRO A 95 -6.89 11.99 7.70
C PRO A 95 -8.41 11.99 7.98
N TRP A 96 -9.12 10.93 7.59
CA TRP A 96 -10.56 10.85 7.90
C TRP A 96 -10.79 10.68 9.41
N PHE A 97 -10.02 9.84 10.10
CA PHE A 97 -10.16 9.62 11.55
C PHE A 97 -9.75 10.84 12.37
N ASN A 98 -8.68 11.54 11.96
CA ASN A 98 -8.26 12.78 12.62
C ASN A 98 -9.35 13.85 12.63
N ARG A 99 -10.22 13.87 11.62
CA ARG A 99 -11.36 14.81 11.50
C ARG A 99 -12.64 14.32 12.17
N HIS A 100 -12.67 13.06 12.58
CA HIS A 100 -13.82 12.43 13.21
C HIS A 100 -13.38 11.75 14.51
N PRO A 101 -13.13 12.55 15.58
CA PRO A 101 -12.60 12.03 16.84
C PRO A 101 -13.52 11.00 17.51
N ASP A 102 -14.83 11.05 17.24
CA ASP A 102 -15.80 10.07 17.71
C ASP A 102 -15.64 8.68 17.07
N ALA A 103 -14.82 8.56 16.03
CA ALA A 103 -14.46 7.32 15.35
C ALA A 103 -12.99 6.91 15.56
N SER A 104 -12.21 7.62 16.37
CA SER A 104 -10.77 7.38 16.55
C SER A 104 -10.40 6.10 17.31
N GLY A 105 -11.39 5.37 17.84
CA GLY A 105 -11.21 4.04 18.42
C GLY A 105 -11.63 2.92 17.47
N LEU A 106 -12.05 3.26 16.26
CA LEU A 106 -12.56 2.34 15.24
C LEU A 106 -11.63 2.24 14.02
N ASP A 107 -10.49 2.91 14.04
CA ASP A 107 -9.46 2.72 13.03
C ASP A 107 -8.70 1.42 13.29
N LEU A 108 -8.55 0.63 12.24
CA LEU A 108 -7.78 -0.61 12.29
C LEU A 108 -6.79 -0.61 11.12
N GLY A 109 -5.51 -0.87 11.40
CA GLY A 109 -4.50 -0.98 10.36
C GLY A 109 -4.76 -2.20 9.46
N LEU A 110 -4.90 -1.99 8.15
CA LEU A 110 -5.08 -3.08 7.19
C LEU A 110 -3.75 -3.42 6.49
N VAL A 111 -3.26 -4.63 6.71
CA VAL A 111 -2.09 -5.19 6.03
C VAL A 111 -2.50 -5.78 4.67
N THR A 112 -1.76 -5.42 3.63
CA THR A 112 -1.92 -5.96 2.27
C THR A 112 -0.66 -6.64 1.77
N GLY A 113 -0.78 -7.51 0.77
CA GLY A 113 0.37 -8.26 0.25
C GLY A 113 1.46 -7.38 -0.36
N GLN A 114 1.17 -6.10 -0.63
CA GLN A 114 2.16 -5.14 -1.15
C GLN A 114 3.12 -4.65 -0.05
N VAL A 115 2.64 -4.56 1.19
CA VAL A 115 3.39 -4.04 2.35
C VAL A 115 4.01 -5.14 3.21
N VAL A 116 3.79 -6.42 2.87
CA VAL A 116 4.53 -7.55 3.46
C VAL A 116 5.80 -7.76 2.65
N ARG A 117 6.92 -7.19 3.12
CA ARG A 117 8.22 -7.22 2.46
C ARG A 117 9.35 -7.18 3.49
N ASP A 118 10.46 -7.81 3.16
CA ASP A 118 11.73 -7.69 3.90
C ASP A 118 11.57 -7.80 5.42
N TRP A 119 10.88 -8.88 5.85
CA TRP A 119 10.62 -9.23 7.24
C TRP A 119 9.65 -8.30 7.98
N ARG A 120 9.05 -7.32 7.28
CA ARG A 120 8.12 -6.32 7.81
C ARG A 120 6.72 -6.47 7.22
N ALA A 121 5.72 -6.05 8.00
CA ALA A 121 4.31 -6.02 7.60
C ALA A 121 3.63 -4.76 8.15
N GLU A 122 3.88 -3.63 7.49
CA GLU A 122 3.27 -2.35 7.85
C GLU A 122 1.77 -2.31 7.52
N ALA A 123 1.03 -1.41 8.16
CA ALA A 123 -0.35 -1.12 7.76
C ALA A 123 -0.30 -0.34 6.43
N ALA A 124 -1.00 -0.84 5.41
CA ALA A 124 -1.07 -0.15 4.12
C ALA A 124 -1.98 1.09 4.20
N THR A 125 -2.99 1.03 5.05
CA THR A 125 -3.96 2.08 5.31
C THR A 125 -4.79 1.74 6.54
N GLU A 126 -5.46 2.73 7.10
CA GLU A 126 -6.40 2.63 8.21
C GLU A 126 -7.81 2.45 7.66
N VAL A 127 -8.49 1.42 8.16
CA VAL A 127 -9.86 1.10 7.78
C VAL A 127 -10.81 1.26 8.94
N LEU A 128 -12.06 1.65 8.66
CA LEU A 128 -13.13 1.70 9.64
C LEU A 128 -13.56 0.27 10.01
N ALA A 129 -13.35 -0.11 11.26
CA ALA A 129 -13.72 -1.37 11.86
C ALA A 129 -14.81 -1.13 12.92
N PRO A 130 -16.11 -1.29 12.58
CA PRO A 130 -17.21 -0.97 13.50
C PRO A 130 -17.45 -2.11 14.51
N TYR A 131 -16.42 -2.43 15.29
CA TYR A 131 -16.41 -3.53 16.25
C TYR A 131 -15.89 -3.05 17.62
N ASP A 132 -16.34 -3.70 18.69
CA ASP A 132 -15.74 -3.52 20.02
C ASP A 132 -14.46 -4.36 20.19
N GLY A 133 -13.84 -4.30 21.38
CA GLY A 133 -12.60 -5.04 21.68
C GLY A 133 -12.76 -6.57 21.68
N ASP A 134 -13.98 -7.06 21.85
CA ASP A 134 -14.31 -8.50 21.71
C ASP A 134 -14.61 -8.88 20.25
N GLY A 135 -14.65 -7.90 19.36
CA GLY A 135 -14.90 -8.03 17.94
C GLY A 135 -16.38 -8.20 17.57
N SER A 136 -17.28 -7.86 18.49
CA SER A 136 -18.72 -7.81 18.22
C SER A 136 -19.09 -6.50 17.51
N PRO A 137 -20.06 -6.51 16.58
CA PRO A 137 -20.49 -5.29 15.90
C PRO A 137 -21.02 -4.24 16.88
N LEU A 138 -20.54 -3.00 16.75
CA LEU A 138 -21.12 -1.88 17.48
C LEU A 138 -22.53 -1.56 16.94
N PRO A 139 -23.47 -1.13 17.81
CA PRO A 139 -24.76 -0.65 17.37
C PRO A 139 -24.59 0.57 16.48
N LEU A 140 -25.30 0.61 15.36
CA LEU A 140 -25.25 1.75 14.44
C LEU A 140 -25.83 2.98 15.14
N ASN A 141 -25.00 4.01 15.32
CA ASN A 141 -25.41 5.27 15.92
C ASN A 141 -25.35 6.40 14.88
N LEU A 142 -26.51 6.92 14.44
CA LEU A 142 -26.57 8.00 13.44
C LEU A 142 -26.20 9.39 14.00
N SER A 143 -26.02 9.53 15.32
CA SER A 143 -25.40 10.74 15.90
C SER A 143 -23.87 10.74 15.74
N SER A 144 -23.26 9.58 15.47
CA SER A 144 -21.83 9.47 15.18
C SER A 144 -21.51 9.69 13.70
N SER A 145 -20.32 10.21 13.43
CA SER A 145 -19.79 10.44 12.08
C SER A 145 -19.65 9.14 11.29
N TRP A 146 -19.14 8.07 11.92
CA TRP A 146 -18.97 6.77 11.29
C TRP A 146 -20.33 6.13 10.95
N GLY A 147 -21.33 6.29 11.82
CA GLY A 147 -22.67 5.78 11.58
C GLY A 147 -23.35 6.49 10.40
N ARG A 148 -23.24 7.83 10.33
CA ARG A 148 -23.71 8.61 9.18
C ARG A 148 -23.01 8.19 7.89
N HIS A 149 -21.69 8.04 7.93
CA HIS A 149 -20.90 7.59 6.79
C HIS A 149 -21.39 6.22 6.27
N LEU A 150 -21.51 5.21 7.15
CA LEU A 150 -22.01 3.89 6.75
C LEU A 150 -23.45 3.94 6.24
N TRP A 151 -24.33 4.74 6.85
CA TRP A 151 -25.70 4.94 6.39
C TRP A 151 -25.79 5.49 4.98
N THR A 152 -24.93 6.47 4.63
CA THR A 152 -24.89 6.98 3.24
C THR A 152 -24.47 5.93 2.23
N MET A 153 -23.83 4.84 2.68
CA MET A 153 -23.32 3.74 1.86
C MET A 153 -24.22 2.49 1.91
N ARG A 154 -25.37 2.53 2.59
CA ARG A 154 -26.25 1.37 2.84
C ARG A 154 -26.63 0.61 1.57
N GLN A 155 -27.07 1.28 0.50
CA GLN A 155 -27.39 0.59 -0.75
C GLN A 155 -26.18 -0.12 -1.39
N VAL A 156 -24.99 0.47 -1.27
CA VAL A 156 -23.77 -0.14 -1.81
C VAL A 156 -23.36 -1.36 -0.98
N LEU A 157 -23.47 -1.28 0.34
CA LEU A 157 -23.15 -2.38 1.24
C LEU A 157 -24.18 -3.53 1.12
N GLY A 158 -25.47 -3.21 0.99
CA GLY A 158 -26.55 -4.20 0.86
C GLY A 158 -26.47 -5.06 -0.41
N THR A 159 -25.70 -4.64 -1.41
CA THR A 159 -25.47 -5.41 -2.65
C THR A 159 -24.07 -6.01 -2.76
N ALA A 160 -23.20 -5.80 -1.76
CA ALA A 160 -21.88 -6.40 -1.74
C ALA A 160 -21.98 -7.94 -1.67
N THR A 161 -21.45 -8.63 -2.68
CA THR A 161 -21.38 -10.10 -2.77
C THR A 161 -20.93 -10.74 -1.47
N GLY A 162 -21.76 -11.62 -0.89
CA GLY A 162 -21.55 -12.31 0.38
C GLY A 162 -22.50 -11.90 1.51
N GLN A 163 -23.05 -10.67 1.49
CA GLN A 163 -24.02 -10.17 2.48
C GLN A 163 -25.38 -10.90 2.42
N ARG A 164 -25.77 -11.44 1.26
CA ARG A 164 -26.98 -12.29 1.12
C ARG A 164 -26.79 -13.75 1.55
N GLU A 165 -25.55 -14.24 1.61
CA GLU A 165 -25.24 -15.66 1.87
C GLU A 165 -24.78 -15.92 3.32
N SER A 166 -24.16 -14.94 3.98
CA SER A 166 -23.69 -15.11 5.35
C SER A 166 -24.76 -14.76 6.39
N SER A 167 -25.67 -15.71 6.66
CA SER A 167 -26.53 -15.79 7.86
C SER A 167 -27.39 -14.56 8.20
N GLN A 168 -28.69 -14.80 8.44
CA GLN A 168 -29.73 -13.81 8.79
C GLN A 168 -29.50 -12.98 10.09
N HIS A 169 -28.27 -12.87 10.61
CA HIS A 169 -27.96 -12.32 11.93
C HIS A 169 -26.84 -11.27 11.97
N ARG A 170 -26.21 -10.89 10.84
CA ARG A 170 -25.17 -9.83 10.85
C ARG A 170 -25.74 -8.49 10.36
N PRO A 171 -25.46 -7.37 11.05
CA PRO A 171 -25.88 -6.06 10.58
C PRO A 171 -25.25 -5.68 9.24
N TRP A 172 -26.01 -5.01 8.37
CA TRP A 172 -25.61 -4.68 6.99
C TRP A 172 -24.39 -3.74 6.92
N TRP A 173 -24.11 -2.99 7.98
CA TRP A 173 -22.99 -2.04 8.08
C TRP A 173 -21.65 -2.68 8.45
N THR A 174 -21.66 -3.99 8.76
CA THR A 174 -20.45 -4.72 9.14
C THR A 174 -19.65 -5.18 7.93
N TRP A 175 -18.38 -5.51 8.15
CA TRP A 175 -17.54 -6.14 7.13
C TRP A 175 -18.17 -7.45 6.67
N ARG A 176 -17.96 -7.76 5.38
CA ARG A 176 -18.39 -9.05 4.79
C ARG A 176 -17.87 -10.25 5.59
N ARG A 177 -16.66 -10.16 6.13
CA ARG A 177 -16.11 -11.17 7.04
C ARG A 177 -15.23 -10.50 8.08
N TRP A 178 -15.49 -10.82 9.34
CA TRP A 178 -14.66 -10.47 10.49
C TRP A 178 -14.65 -11.68 11.43
N LEU A 179 -13.44 -12.14 11.74
CA LEU A 179 -13.14 -13.28 12.59
C LEU A 179 -11.94 -12.90 13.48
N PRO A 180 -12.17 -12.09 14.54
CA PRO A 180 -11.12 -11.51 15.38
C PRO A 180 -10.25 -12.57 16.05
N GLU A 181 -10.81 -13.75 16.34
CA GLU A 181 -10.08 -14.88 16.95
C GLU A 181 -9.00 -15.45 16.01
N ARG A 182 -9.07 -15.13 14.71
CA ARG A 182 -8.02 -15.47 13.74
C ARG A 182 -6.87 -14.46 13.74
N HIS A 183 -6.95 -13.41 14.53
CA HIS A 183 -5.96 -12.35 14.60
C HIS A 183 -5.23 -12.31 15.94
N ARG A 184 -5.55 -13.19 16.89
CA ARG A 184 -4.86 -13.28 18.19
C ARG A 184 -3.73 -14.32 18.19
N GLY A 185 -2.68 -14.03 18.95
CA GLY A 185 -1.57 -14.94 19.23
C GLY A 185 -0.42 -14.87 18.22
N PRO A 186 0.48 -15.88 18.19
CA PRO A 186 1.65 -15.85 17.31
C PRO A 186 1.25 -16.06 15.84
N LEU A 187 1.43 -15.02 15.04
CA LEU A 187 1.01 -14.97 13.63
C LEU A 187 2.18 -14.67 12.70
N ILE A 188 2.17 -15.31 11.52
CA ILE A 188 3.04 -14.98 10.39
C ILE A 188 2.15 -14.58 9.22
N THR A 189 2.33 -13.38 8.68
CA THR A 189 1.65 -12.94 7.45
C THR A 189 2.55 -13.11 6.23
N PHE A 190 1.96 -13.25 5.04
CA PHE A 190 2.72 -13.39 3.81
C PHE A 190 2.04 -12.80 2.59
N ALA A 191 2.83 -12.33 1.62
CA ALA A 191 2.32 -11.85 0.34
C ALA A 191 1.87 -13.02 -0.56
N THR A 192 0.57 -13.16 -0.79
CA THR A 192 0.04 -14.23 -1.68
C THR A 192 0.35 -14.03 -3.16
N VAL A 193 0.63 -12.80 -3.58
CA VAL A 193 0.93 -12.44 -4.96
C VAL A 193 2.20 -11.62 -4.97
N ALA A 194 3.30 -12.24 -5.34
CA ALA A 194 4.62 -11.62 -5.38
C ALA A 194 5.55 -12.37 -6.34
N THR A 195 6.67 -11.76 -6.66
CA THR A 195 7.75 -12.40 -7.43
C THR A 195 8.56 -13.39 -6.58
N HIS A 196 8.62 -13.16 -5.26
CA HIS A 196 9.40 -13.93 -4.29
C HIS A 196 8.56 -14.13 -3.03
N ASN A 197 8.92 -15.11 -2.21
CA ASN A 197 8.34 -15.31 -0.89
C ASN A 197 8.66 -14.12 0.03
N HIS A 198 7.62 -13.56 0.63
CA HIS A 198 7.75 -12.55 1.67
C HIS A 198 6.88 -12.93 2.83
N PHE A 199 7.51 -13.27 3.94
CA PHE A 199 6.89 -13.58 5.22
C PHE A 199 7.38 -12.58 6.25
N ALA A 200 6.49 -12.19 7.15
CA ALA A 200 6.80 -11.29 8.25
C ALA A 200 6.02 -11.72 9.49
N GLN A 201 6.55 -11.37 10.66
CA GLN A 201 5.77 -11.44 11.89
C GLN A 201 4.56 -10.53 11.76
N ALA A 202 3.39 -11.06 12.10
CA ALA A 202 2.15 -10.30 12.12
C ALA A 202 1.89 -9.73 13.53
N ASP A 203 1.32 -8.54 13.53
CA ASP A 203 0.82 -7.82 14.69
C ASP A 203 -0.67 -8.18 14.87
N ASP A 204 -1.06 -8.60 16.08
CA ASP A 204 -2.42 -9.04 16.38
C ASP A 204 -3.42 -7.88 16.49
N GLU A 205 -2.93 -6.63 16.54
CA GLU A 205 -3.74 -5.41 16.51
C GLU A 205 -4.07 -4.94 15.09
N ARG A 206 -3.86 -5.78 14.06
CA ARG A 206 -4.09 -5.43 12.65
C ARG A 206 -5.06 -6.35 11.94
N ALA A 207 -5.76 -5.80 10.96
CA ALA A 207 -6.54 -6.58 10.00
C ALA A 207 -5.66 -7.04 8.83
N PHE A 208 -5.95 -8.25 8.33
CA PHE A 208 -5.20 -8.86 7.25
C PHE A 208 -6.08 -9.11 6.02
N SER A 209 -5.76 -8.43 4.92
CA SER A 209 -6.51 -8.59 3.67
C SER A 209 -6.32 -9.99 3.06
N ARG A 210 -7.16 -10.35 2.09
CA ARG A 210 -6.99 -11.57 1.29
C ARG A 210 -5.63 -11.68 0.58
N THR A 211 -4.94 -10.56 0.38
CA THR A 211 -3.62 -10.55 -0.26
C THR A 211 -2.46 -10.79 0.72
N ALA A 212 -2.71 -10.65 2.03
CA ALA A 212 -1.76 -10.87 3.12
C ALA A 212 -2.37 -11.77 4.22
N PRO A 213 -2.81 -13.00 3.90
CA PRO A 213 -3.38 -13.92 4.89
C PRO A 213 -2.34 -14.29 5.96
N VAL A 214 -2.85 -14.81 7.09
CA VAL A 214 -2.03 -15.19 8.24
C VAL A 214 -1.94 -16.71 8.39
N LEU A 215 -0.76 -17.15 8.82
CA LEU A 215 -0.47 -18.48 9.36
C LEU A 215 -0.51 -18.36 10.88
N ARG A 216 -1.31 -19.20 11.53
CA ARG A 216 -1.47 -19.18 12.98
C ARG A 216 -0.77 -20.36 13.62
N LEU A 217 0.10 -20.08 14.57
CA LEU A 217 0.78 -21.10 15.37
C LEU A 217 -0.06 -21.45 16.61
N PRO A 218 0.24 -22.57 17.30
CA PRO A 218 -0.31 -22.86 18.62
C PRO A 218 -0.11 -21.71 19.60
N ALA A 219 -1.07 -21.50 20.50
CA ALA A 219 -1.02 -20.38 21.46
C ALA A 219 0.15 -20.50 22.46
N ASP A 220 0.62 -21.71 22.69
CA ASP A 220 1.77 -22.08 23.51
C ASP A 220 3.09 -22.16 22.72
N ALA A 221 3.07 -21.81 21.42
CA ALA A 221 4.28 -21.79 20.61
C ALA A 221 5.26 -20.73 21.15
N SER A 222 6.49 -21.16 21.43
CA SER A 222 7.55 -20.26 21.88
C SER A 222 7.94 -19.24 20.81
N GLU A 223 8.51 -18.12 21.23
CA GLU A 223 9.07 -17.13 20.32
C GLU A 223 10.06 -17.75 19.32
N ASP A 224 10.93 -18.62 19.83
CA ASP A 224 11.94 -19.33 19.08
C ASP A 224 11.35 -20.19 17.96
N THR A 225 10.20 -20.82 18.24
CA THR A 225 9.52 -21.66 17.25
C THR A 225 9.02 -20.82 16.08
N TYR A 226 8.36 -19.68 16.35
CA TYR A 226 7.85 -18.84 15.26
C TYR A 226 8.98 -18.13 14.51
N VAL A 227 10.01 -17.64 15.20
CA VAL A 227 11.14 -16.95 14.56
C VAL A 227 11.96 -17.92 13.72
N GLY A 228 12.22 -19.13 14.21
CA GLY A 228 12.89 -20.17 13.45
C GLY A 228 12.11 -20.55 12.18
N LEU A 229 10.79 -20.72 12.30
CA LEU A 229 9.91 -20.99 11.16
C LEU A 229 9.93 -19.83 10.15
N LEU A 230 9.86 -18.59 10.63
CA LEU A 230 9.93 -17.39 9.80
C LEU A 230 11.23 -17.34 8.97
N GLY A 231 12.35 -17.77 9.56
CA GLY A 231 13.62 -17.94 8.86
C GLY A 231 13.53 -18.93 7.69
N VAL A 232 13.06 -20.15 7.96
CA VAL A 232 12.87 -21.15 6.89
C VAL A 232 11.96 -20.61 5.78
N LEU A 233 10.82 -20.02 6.16
CA LEU A 233 9.81 -19.50 5.22
C LEU A 233 10.34 -18.40 4.30
N ASN A 234 11.31 -17.60 4.76
CA ASN A 234 11.92 -16.51 3.99
C ASN A 234 13.13 -16.94 3.15
N SER A 235 13.51 -18.22 3.16
CA SER A 235 14.67 -18.74 2.42
C SER A 235 14.46 -18.89 0.91
N SER A 236 15.55 -18.88 0.16
CA SER A 236 15.58 -19.18 -1.28
C SER A 236 15.08 -20.60 -1.60
N THR A 237 15.36 -21.58 -0.74
CA THR A 237 14.89 -22.97 -0.88
C THR A 237 13.36 -23.04 -0.86
N VAL A 238 12.73 -22.32 0.07
CA VAL A 238 11.27 -22.24 0.13
C VAL A 238 10.72 -21.47 -1.07
N CYS A 239 11.40 -20.41 -1.53
CA CYS A 239 11.03 -19.71 -2.76
C CYS A 239 10.99 -20.67 -3.96
N PHE A 240 12.02 -21.50 -4.11
CA PHE A 240 12.09 -22.54 -5.14
C PHE A 240 10.89 -23.47 -5.06
N TRP A 241 10.64 -24.09 -3.89
CA TRP A 241 9.51 -25.00 -3.70
C TRP A 241 8.17 -24.35 -4.06
N LEU A 242 7.94 -23.13 -3.60
CA LEU A 242 6.70 -22.40 -3.83
C LEU A 242 6.50 -22.08 -5.31
N LYS A 243 7.56 -21.74 -6.05
CA LYS A 243 7.48 -21.49 -7.50
C LYS A 243 7.21 -22.76 -8.32
N GLN A 244 7.67 -23.93 -7.86
CA GLN A 244 7.36 -25.21 -8.51
C GLN A 244 5.91 -25.66 -8.25
N THR A 245 5.35 -25.33 -7.09
CA THR A 245 4.04 -25.84 -6.63
C THR A 245 2.89 -24.83 -6.76
N SER A 246 3.18 -23.61 -7.21
CA SER A 246 2.20 -22.52 -7.33
C SER A 246 2.03 -22.05 -8.78
N PRO A 247 0.81 -21.67 -9.18
CA PRO A 247 0.59 -21.11 -10.51
C PRO A 247 1.26 -19.73 -10.63
N SER A 248 1.87 -19.48 -11.79
CA SER A 248 2.31 -18.13 -12.18
C SER A 248 1.11 -17.28 -12.62
N LYS A 249 1.24 -15.96 -12.50
CA LYS A 249 0.32 -14.98 -13.09
C LYS A 249 0.94 -14.42 -14.37
N GLY A 250 0.25 -14.61 -15.49
CA GLY A 250 0.56 -13.97 -16.78
C GLY A 250 -0.70 -13.41 -17.42
N THR A 251 -0.57 -12.25 -18.08
CA THR A 251 -1.58 -11.64 -18.94
C THR A 251 -1.89 -12.58 -20.11
N GLY A 252 -3.13 -13.08 -20.17
CA GLY A 252 -3.75 -13.74 -21.33
C GLY A 252 -2.89 -14.75 -22.10
N GLY A 253 -3.05 -16.04 -21.80
CA GLY A 253 -2.75 -17.14 -22.73
C GLY A 253 -1.30 -17.26 -23.24
N ALA A 254 -0.57 -18.27 -22.76
CA ALA A 254 0.57 -18.87 -23.46
C ALA A 254 1.78 -17.99 -23.87
N THR A 255 1.84 -16.68 -23.56
CA THR A 255 3.09 -15.94 -23.67
C THR A 255 3.99 -16.29 -22.48
N LEU A 256 4.91 -17.22 -22.72
CA LEU A 256 6.09 -17.44 -21.88
C LEU A 256 6.73 -16.06 -21.59
N SER A 257 7.24 -15.87 -20.37
CA SER A 257 8.07 -14.70 -20.07
C SER A 257 9.18 -14.65 -21.10
N ALA A 258 9.59 -13.45 -21.53
CA ALA A 258 10.77 -13.35 -22.36
C ALA A 258 11.91 -14.10 -21.65
N PRO A 259 12.66 -14.93 -22.39
CA PRO A 259 13.98 -15.37 -21.97
C PRO A 259 14.73 -14.36 -21.10
N GLY A 260 15.20 -14.78 -19.91
CA GLY A 260 15.96 -13.92 -19.01
C GLY A 260 15.17 -13.00 -18.08
N ASP A 261 13.83 -12.96 -18.18
CA ASP A 261 12.94 -12.19 -17.28
C ASP A 261 12.15 -13.11 -16.30
N GLU A 262 12.61 -14.34 -16.11
CA GLU A 262 11.94 -15.33 -15.26
C GLU A 262 11.87 -14.89 -13.79
N TRP A 263 12.89 -14.19 -13.31
CA TRP A 263 12.95 -13.59 -11.97
C TRP A 263 11.88 -12.50 -11.74
N ALA A 264 11.36 -11.88 -12.81
CA ALA A 264 10.30 -10.88 -12.74
C ALA A 264 8.89 -11.49 -12.76
N ARG A 265 8.78 -12.81 -12.99
CA ARG A 265 7.51 -13.51 -13.05
C ARG A 265 6.81 -13.45 -11.69
N VAL A 266 5.54 -13.01 -11.71
CA VAL A 266 4.70 -12.95 -10.52
C VAL A 266 4.02 -14.29 -10.31
N TYR A 267 4.03 -14.78 -9.07
CA TYR A 267 3.38 -16.03 -8.68
C TYR A 267 2.18 -15.74 -7.77
N ARG A 268 1.22 -16.68 -7.75
CA ARG A 268 0.19 -16.73 -6.72
C ARG A 268 0.51 -17.87 -5.77
N PHE A 269 1.13 -17.58 -4.64
CA PHE A 269 1.40 -18.53 -3.57
C PHE A 269 0.09 -18.91 -2.88
N ALA A 270 -0.52 -19.99 -3.35
CA ALA A 270 -1.81 -20.45 -2.87
C ALA A 270 -1.67 -21.11 -1.48
N PRO A 271 -2.54 -20.79 -0.50
CA PRO A 271 -2.50 -21.40 0.82
C PRO A 271 -2.45 -22.94 0.81
N LYS A 272 -3.16 -23.58 -0.12
CA LYS A 272 -3.17 -25.04 -0.27
C LYS A 272 -1.79 -25.61 -0.60
N SER A 273 -1.05 -24.98 -1.53
CA SER A 273 0.31 -25.40 -1.90
C SER A 273 1.29 -25.11 -0.76
N LEU A 274 1.14 -23.95 -0.11
CA LEU A 274 1.97 -23.53 1.02
C LEU A 274 1.88 -24.50 2.21
N LEU A 275 0.69 -24.97 2.55
CA LEU A 275 0.48 -25.94 3.64
C LEU A 275 1.24 -27.26 3.46
N GLN A 276 1.52 -27.65 2.21
CA GLN A 276 2.25 -28.87 1.89
C GLN A 276 3.77 -28.68 1.87
N LEU A 277 4.26 -27.47 2.17
CA LEU A 277 5.68 -27.17 2.24
C LEU A 277 6.38 -28.09 3.26
N PRO A 278 7.39 -28.87 2.86
CA PRO A 278 8.21 -29.64 3.77
C PRO A 278 9.10 -28.72 4.62
N LEU A 279 9.17 -28.98 5.92
CA LEU A 279 9.97 -28.23 6.87
C LEU A 279 11.19 -29.04 7.31
N PRO A 280 12.40 -28.45 7.31
CA PRO A 280 13.59 -29.15 7.75
C PRO A 280 13.53 -29.41 9.26
N THR A 281 14.40 -30.30 9.74
CA THR A 281 14.48 -30.62 11.18
C THR A 281 14.97 -29.42 11.98
N ASP A 282 16.03 -28.75 11.49
CA ASP A 282 16.68 -27.64 12.16
C ASP A 282 16.30 -26.30 11.50
N ALA A 283 15.94 -25.31 12.33
CA ALA A 283 15.65 -23.96 11.88
C ALA A 283 16.85 -23.01 12.11
N PRO A 284 17.10 -22.02 11.22
CA PRO A 284 18.20 -21.06 11.35
C PRO A 284 17.88 -19.96 12.38
N LEU A 285 17.61 -20.35 13.64
CA LEU A 285 17.03 -19.47 14.66
C LEU A 285 17.88 -18.22 14.94
N ALA A 286 19.19 -18.37 15.11
CA ALA A 286 20.07 -17.26 15.45
C ALA A 286 20.04 -16.15 14.37
N ARG A 287 20.15 -16.54 13.09
CA ARG A 287 20.07 -15.62 11.95
C ARG A 287 18.69 -14.99 11.83
N ALA A 288 17.63 -15.79 12.00
CA ALA A 288 16.26 -15.30 11.91
C ALA A 288 15.90 -14.29 13.03
N ARG A 289 16.42 -14.48 14.25
CA ARG A 289 16.27 -13.52 15.36
C ARG A 289 16.93 -12.19 15.01
N GLU A 290 18.17 -12.23 14.52
CA GLU A 290 18.89 -11.00 14.17
C GLU A 290 18.23 -10.26 13.00
N LEU A 291 17.75 -10.98 11.97
CA LEU A 291 16.97 -10.39 10.88
C LEU A 291 15.69 -9.73 11.38
N THR A 292 14.95 -10.38 12.29
CA THR A 292 13.74 -9.82 12.90
C THR A 292 14.06 -8.56 13.71
N ARG A 293 15.16 -8.57 14.47
CA ARG A 293 15.62 -7.40 15.25
C ARG A 293 16.00 -6.23 14.34
N ARG A 294 16.76 -6.49 13.27
CA ARG A 294 17.19 -5.47 12.29
C ARG A 294 16.03 -4.91 11.49
N ALA A 295 15.04 -5.73 11.14
CA ALA A 295 13.81 -5.28 10.48
C ALA A 295 13.08 -4.22 11.33
N ARG A 296 13.00 -4.41 12.66
CA ARG A 296 12.43 -3.42 13.58
C ARG A 296 13.27 -2.15 13.69
N LEU A 297 14.60 -2.24 13.53
CA LEU A 297 15.47 -1.05 13.49
C LEU A 297 15.23 -0.22 12.22
N LEU A 298 15.02 -0.84 11.07
CA LEU A 298 14.68 -0.11 9.84
C LEU A 298 13.43 0.75 10.02
N ASP A 299 12.43 0.28 10.79
CA ASP A 299 11.20 1.04 11.05
C ASP A 299 11.45 2.31 11.86
N ALA A 300 12.42 2.28 12.78
CA ALA A 300 12.86 3.45 13.53
C ALA A 300 13.63 4.47 12.67
N GLU A 301 14.25 3.99 11.58
CA GLU A 301 15.05 4.78 10.65
C GLU A 301 14.23 5.32 9.46
N GLU A 302 12.95 4.93 9.33
CA GLU A 302 12.04 5.46 8.30
C GLU A 302 11.89 6.98 8.42
N PRO A 303 11.87 7.74 7.30
CA PRO A 303 11.69 9.19 7.33
C PRO A 303 10.46 9.64 8.12
N SER A 304 9.34 8.91 8.03
CA SER A 304 8.12 9.23 8.78
C SER A 304 8.31 9.15 10.29
N THR A 305 9.08 8.16 10.77
CA THR A 305 9.37 7.97 12.20
C THR A 305 10.32 9.06 12.70
N VAL A 306 11.37 9.35 11.93
CA VAL A 306 12.34 10.40 12.26
C VAL A 306 11.71 11.79 12.31
N LEU A 307 10.75 12.08 11.41
CA LEU A 307 10.02 13.35 11.41
C LEU A 307 9.00 13.48 12.56
N ALA A 308 8.55 12.36 13.13
CA ALA A 308 7.63 12.35 14.26
C ALA A 308 8.28 12.80 15.57
N ASP A 309 9.62 12.74 15.69
CA ASP A 309 10.38 13.28 16.83
C ASP A 309 10.02 14.76 17.06
N TRP A 310 10.04 15.23 18.31
CA TRP A 310 9.71 16.60 18.68
C TRP A 310 10.72 17.63 18.13
N ARG A 311 11.92 17.21 17.77
CA ARG A 311 12.99 18.08 17.25
C ARG A 311 12.67 18.61 15.85
N ALA A 312 13.25 19.77 15.51
CA ALA A 312 13.15 20.29 14.15
C ALA A 312 13.89 19.36 13.17
N PRO A 313 13.27 18.98 12.04
CA PRO A 313 13.93 18.12 11.06
C PRO A 313 15.13 18.85 10.46
N SER A 314 16.18 18.13 10.10
CA SER A 314 17.36 18.73 9.47
C SER A 314 17.98 17.77 8.46
N ARG A 315 18.70 18.32 7.48
CA ARG A 315 19.40 17.50 6.47
C ARG A 315 20.41 16.54 7.11
N ARG A 316 21.03 16.96 8.23
CA ARG A 316 21.94 16.11 9.03
C ARG A 316 21.22 14.92 9.65
N VAL A 317 20.05 15.14 10.26
CA VAL A 317 19.26 14.07 10.89
C VAL A 317 18.73 13.09 9.83
N LEU A 318 18.13 13.59 8.74
CA LEU A 318 17.66 12.73 7.65
C LEU A 318 18.82 12.03 6.93
N GLY A 319 19.97 12.68 6.80
CA GLY A 319 21.19 12.08 6.25
C GLY A 319 21.74 10.95 7.14
N ALA A 320 21.74 11.15 8.47
CA ALA A 320 22.11 10.11 9.43
C ALA A 320 21.14 8.93 9.38
N ALA A 321 19.83 9.19 9.32
CA ALA A 321 18.81 8.15 9.18
C ALA A 321 18.97 7.37 7.86
N ARG A 322 19.24 8.05 6.74
CA ARG A 322 19.54 7.40 5.45
C ARG A 322 20.76 6.49 5.54
N ALA A 323 21.83 6.95 6.18
CA ALA A 323 23.06 6.17 6.34
C ALA A 323 22.85 4.95 7.24
N ALA A 324 22.15 5.12 8.37
CA ALA A 324 21.79 4.04 9.28
C ALA A 324 20.89 3.01 8.58
N TYR A 325 19.85 3.47 7.87
CA TYR A 325 18.99 2.61 7.05
C TYR A 325 19.77 1.81 6.03
N ALA A 326 20.67 2.45 5.27
CA ALA A 326 21.49 1.77 4.28
C ALA A 326 22.42 0.73 4.91
N GLN A 327 23.01 1.04 6.07
CA GLN A 327 23.85 0.11 6.82
C GLN A 327 23.04 -1.10 7.32
N THR A 328 21.96 -0.86 8.06
CA THR A 328 21.07 -1.91 8.58
C THR A 328 20.54 -2.79 7.44
N HIS A 329 20.18 -2.18 6.30
CA HIS A 329 19.75 -2.92 5.11
C HIS A 329 20.85 -3.84 4.55
N HIS A 330 22.10 -3.37 4.40
CA HIS A 330 23.21 -4.21 3.94
C HIS A 330 23.56 -5.34 4.93
N GLU A 331 23.44 -5.09 6.24
CA GLU A 331 23.60 -6.11 7.27
C GLU A 331 22.49 -7.18 7.18
N MET A 332 21.24 -6.77 6.92
CA MET A 332 20.14 -7.70 6.67
C MET A 332 20.35 -8.53 5.40
N VAL A 333 20.90 -7.94 4.32
CA VAL A 333 21.28 -8.68 3.12
C VAL A 333 22.30 -9.76 3.49
N ALA A 334 23.38 -9.41 4.20
CA ALA A 334 24.39 -10.36 4.66
C ALA A 334 23.79 -11.52 5.47
N LEU A 335 22.97 -11.19 6.47
CA LEU A 335 22.32 -12.19 7.32
C LEU A 335 21.37 -13.12 6.55
N GLN A 336 20.66 -12.59 5.55
CA GLN A 336 19.78 -13.39 4.71
C GLN A 336 20.56 -14.33 3.80
N GLU A 337 21.75 -13.93 3.32
CA GLU A 337 22.61 -14.83 2.58
C GLU A 337 23.10 -15.98 3.48
N GLU A 338 23.57 -15.69 4.69
CA GLU A 338 23.95 -16.75 5.62
C GLU A 338 22.77 -17.66 5.99
N LEU A 339 21.57 -17.07 6.18
CA LEU A 339 20.36 -17.83 6.46
C LEU A 339 20.02 -18.82 5.34
N ASP A 340 20.18 -18.42 4.08
CA ASP A 340 19.93 -19.33 2.94
C ASP A 340 20.90 -20.51 2.97
N TRP A 341 22.19 -20.28 3.23
CA TRP A 341 23.20 -21.34 3.34
C TRP A 341 22.98 -22.27 4.55
N ASP A 342 22.55 -21.73 5.70
CA ASP A 342 22.15 -22.54 6.85
C ASP A 342 20.97 -23.45 6.48
N VAL A 343 19.98 -22.92 5.76
CA VAL A 343 18.80 -23.67 5.32
C VAL A 343 19.18 -24.75 4.30
N TYR A 344 20.14 -24.51 3.40
CA TYR A 344 20.67 -25.56 2.52
C TYR A 344 21.24 -26.72 3.33
N GLY A 345 21.99 -26.42 4.39
CA GLY A 345 22.46 -27.42 5.36
C GLY A 345 21.32 -28.17 6.04
N SER A 346 20.30 -27.46 6.53
CA SER A 346 19.14 -28.05 7.22
C SER A 346 18.28 -28.96 6.33
N TYR A 347 18.25 -28.72 5.02
CA TYR A 347 17.60 -29.61 4.04
C TYR A 347 18.51 -30.73 3.51
N GLY A 348 19.75 -30.82 4.00
CA GLY A 348 20.72 -31.83 3.55
C GLY A 348 21.17 -31.62 2.11
N LEU A 349 21.20 -30.37 1.63
CA LEU A 349 21.74 -30.03 0.32
C LEU A 349 23.27 -29.95 0.32
N LEU A 350 23.87 -29.77 1.50
CA LEU A 350 25.31 -29.76 1.72
C LEU A 350 25.74 -31.07 2.39
N SER A 351 26.83 -31.67 1.91
CA SER A 351 27.48 -32.80 2.57
C SER A 351 28.09 -32.40 3.92
N ALA A 352 28.48 -33.39 4.71
CA ALA A 352 29.10 -33.18 6.03
C ALA A 352 30.42 -32.38 5.93
N ASP A 353 31.18 -32.54 4.84
CA ASP A 353 32.44 -31.85 4.61
C ASP A 353 32.25 -30.44 4.02
N GLU A 354 31.20 -30.24 3.22
CA GLU A 354 30.86 -28.95 2.61
C GLU A 354 30.28 -27.97 3.63
N ARG A 355 29.42 -28.44 4.54
CA ARG A 355 28.72 -27.58 5.51
C ARG A 355 29.66 -26.67 6.32
N PRO A 356 30.73 -27.15 6.99
CA PRO A 356 31.63 -26.27 7.73
C PRO A 356 32.45 -25.33 6.84
N ARG A 357 32.60 -25.63 5.54
CA ARG A 357 33.32 -24.79 4.57
C ARG A 357 32.45 -23.69 3.95
N LEU A 358 31.15 -23.95 3.80
CA LEU A 358 30.20 -23.10 3.08
C LEU A 358 29.28 -22.28 3.99
N THR A 359 29.29 -22.55 5.29
CA THR A 359 28.50 -21.82 6.29
C THR A 359 29.41 -21.06 7.25
N THR A 360 28.89 -19.99 7.83
CA THR A 360 29.55 -19.25 8.91
C THR A 360 28.94 -19.63 10.26
N SER A 361 29.74 -19.59 11.32
CA SER A 361 29.21 -19.74 12.69
C SER A 361 28.22 -18.60 13.00
N PRO A 362 27.13 -18.85 13.77
CA PRO A 362 26.21 -17.80 14.20
C PRO A 362 26.89 -16.58 14.85
N ASP A 363 27.99 -16.80 15.57
CA ASP A 363 28.76 -15.75 16.27
C ASP A 363 29.80 -15.05 15.37
N PHE A 364 29.89 -15.44 14.10
CA PHE A 364 30.78 -14.80 13.14
C PHE A 364 30.31 -13.37 12.85
N GLU A 365 31.22 -12.41 12.98
CA GLU A 365 30.97 -11.01 12.64
C GLU A 365 30.93 -10.84 11.11
N LEU A 366 29.72 -10.69 10.57
CA LEU A 366 29.50 -10.60 9.13
C LEU A 366 29.83 -9.19 8.60
N PRO A 367 30.56 -9.08 7.47
CA PRO A 367 30.66 -7.81 6.77
C PRO A 367 29.29 -7.44 6.16
N ALA A 368 29.00 -6.14 6.09
CA ALA A 368 27.84 -5.65 5.36
C ALA A 368 28.02 -5.92 3.86
N LEU A 369 27.02 -6.53 3.21
CA LEU A 369 27.07 -6.83 1.78
C LEU A 369 26.42 -5.71 0.97
N LYS A 370 27.15 -5.13 0.03
CA LYS A 370 26.59 -4.19 -0.94
C LYS A 370 25.90 -4.97 -2.07
N PRO A 371 24.94 -4.36 -2.77
CA PRO A 371 24.36 -4.97 -3.95
C PRO A 371 25.45 -5.33 -4.98
N GLY A 372 25.39 -6.55 -5.52
CA GLY A 372 26.36 -7.06 -6.49
C GLY A 372 27.46 -7.93 -5.88
N GLU A 373 27.64 -7.88 -4.56
CA GLU A 373 28.71 -8.61 -3.89
C GLU A 373 28.29 -10.02 -3.43
N ARG A 374 27.05 -10.46 -3.61
CA ARG A 374 26.64 -11.81 -3.18
C ARG A 374 27.21 -12.89 -4.08
N ALA A 375 27.43 -14.09 -3.55
CA ALA A 375 28.06 -15.19 -4.28
C ALA A 375 27.39 -15.48 -5.64
N PHE A 376 26.06 -15.58 -5.69
CA PHE A 376 25.35 -15.79 -6.96
C PHE A 376 25.43 -14.58 -7.90
N GLU A 377 25.48 -13.35 -7.37
CA GLU A 377 25.65 -12.13 -8.18
C GLU A 377 27.04 -12.08 -8.81
N ILE A 378 28.07 -12.52 -8.08
CA ILE A 378 29.44 -12.63 -8.59
C ILE A 378 29.52 -13.69 -9.69
N VAL A 379 28.99 -14.90 -9.47
CA VAL A 379 28.92 -15.94 -10.50
C VAL A 379 28.16 -15.43 -11.73
N TRP A 380 27.07 -14.69 -11.52
CA TRP A 380 26.29 -14.10 -12.59
C TRP A 380 27.08 -13.04 -13.37
N ALA A 381 27.78 -12.14 -12.66
CA ALA A 381 28.61 -11.11 -13.26
C ALA A 381 29.76 -11.71 -14.08
N ARG A 382 30.41 -12.79 -13.61
CA ARG A 382 31.43 -13.53 -14.35
C ARG A 382 30.89 -14.08 -15.67
N LYS A 383 29.74 -14.76 -15.64
CA LYS A 383 29.07 -15.28 -16.85
C LYS A 383 28.72 -14.18 -17.85
N VAL A 384 28.31 -13.01 -17.36
CA VAL A 384 28.05 -11.83 -18.21
C VAL A 384 29.35 -11.31 -18.85
N ALA A 385 30.44 -11.21 -18.08
CA ALA A 385 31.74 -10.73 -18.54
C ALA A 385 32.38 -11.67 -19.57
N ASP A 386 32.33 -12.98 -19.32
CA ASP A 386 32.91 -14.02 -20.20
C ASP A 386 32.11 -14.22 -21.49
N GLY A 387 30.97 -13.54 -21.64
CA GLY A 387 30.10 -13.64 -22.81
C GLY A 387 29.41 -15.00 -22.98
N THR A 388 29.56 -15.91 -22.01
CA THR A 388 28.86 -17.20 -21.91
C THR A 388 27.39 -17.03 -21.54
N ALA A 389 27.01 -15.87 -21.02
CA ALA A 389 25.63 -15.40 -21.00
C ALA A 389 25.29 -14.83 -22.40
N SER A 390 24.65 -15.63 -23.26
CA SER A 390 24.34 -15.26 -24.65
C SER A 390 23.70 -13.88 -24.81
N SER A 391 24.23 -13.12 -25.78
CA SER A 391 24.02 -11.68 -26.05
C SER A 391 22.60 -11.23 -26.41
N SER A 392 21.61 -12.13 -26.46
CA SER A 392 20.20 -11.75 -26.54
C SER A 392 19.25 -12.60 -25.69
N TRP A 393 19.78 -13.62 -25.02
CA TRP A 393 19.06 -14.40 -24.01
C TRP A 393 18.98 -13.63 -22.68
N PHE A 394 19.98 -12.79 -22.44
CA PHE A 394 19.97 -11.74 -21.45
C PHE A 394 20.07 -10.42 -22.21
N LYS A 395 19.20 -9.45 -21.93
CA LYS A 395 19.71 -8.07 -21.97
C LYS A 395 20.86 -8.09 -20.97
N ARG A 396 22.11 -8.03 -21.45
CA ARG A 396 23.37 -8.26 -20.69
C ARG A 396 23.48 -7.54 -19.35
N HIS A 397 22.58 -6.60 -19.11
CA HIS A 397 22.51 -5.80 -17.92
C HIS A 397 21.09 -5.70 -17.31
N SER A 398 20.03 -6.35 -17.81
CA SER A 398 18.65 -6.01 -17.37
C SER A 398 18.39 -6.22 -15.89
N TRP A 399 18.92 -7.27 -15.27
CA TRP A 399 18.77 -7.45 -13.82
C TRP A 399 19.58 -6.38 -13.08
N PHE A 400 20.88 -6.27 -13.34
CA PHE A 400 21.76 -5.28 -12.71
C PHE A 400 21.30 -3.83 -12.94
N GLU A 401 21.00 -3.42 -14.18
CA GLU A 401 20.44 -2.12 -14.56
C GLU A 401 19.06 -1.86 -13.93
N MET A 402 18.12 -2.80 -13.99
CA MET A 402 16.78 -2.60 -13.39
C MET A 402 16.90 -2.42 -11.87
N HIS A 403 17.90 -3.03 -11.26
CA HIS A 403 18.16 -2.94 -9.83
C HIS A 403 19.16 -1.85 -9.42
N GLY A 404 19.77 -1.14 -10.37
CA GLY A 404 20.82 -0.15 -10.08
C GLY A 404 22.06 -0.75 -9.41
N VAL A 405 22.37 -2.03 -9.68
CA VAL A 405 23.47 -2.78 -9.08
C VAL A 405 24.67 -2.78 -10.02
N THR A 406 25.85 -2.46 -9.48
CA THR A 406 27.10 -2.55 -10.25
C THR A 406 27.60 -4.00 -10.23
N PRO A 407 27.83 -4.65 -11.38
CA PRO A 407 28.34 -6.02 -11.41
C PRO A 407 29.74 -6.10 -10.78
N VAL A 408 29.94 -7.09 -9.91
CA VAL A 408 31.24 -7.38 -9.28
C VAL A 408 31.66 -8.80 -9.66
N THR A 409 32.82 -8.97 -10.29
CA THR A 409 33.32 -10.28 -10.76
C THR A 409 34.30 -10.94 -9.80
N ASP A 410 34.94 -10.16 -8.93
CA ASP A 410 35.96 -10.63 -8.00
C ASP A 410 35.43 -10.61 -6.57
N VAL A 411 35.90 -11.54 -5.73
CA VAL A 411 35.58 -11.54 -4.30
C VAL A 411 36.14 -10.25 -3.68
N PRO A 412 35.31 -9.39 -3.05
CA PRO A 412 35.76 -8.11 -2.52
C PRO A 412 36.90 -8.21 -1.50
N ASN A 413 37.97 -7.45 -1.75
CA ASN A 413 39.18 -7.44 -0.91
C ASN A 413 38.98 -6.84 0.49
N HIS A 414 37.92 -6.06 0.69
CA HIS A 414 37.65 -5.37 1.95
C HIS A 414 37.04 -6.27 3.03
N TRP A 415 36.61 -7.48 2.67
CA TRP A 415 36.07 -8.44 3.64
C TRP A 415 37.17 -9.13 4.45
N PRO A 416 36.86 -9.62 5.66
CA PRO A 416 37.76 -10.49 6.41
C PRO A 416 38.18 -11.72 5.59
N ALA A 417 39.43 -12.17 5.75
CA ALA A 417 39.96 -13.30 4.98
C ALA A 417 39.09 -14.56 5.10
N ALA A 418 38.66 -14.90 6.31
CA ALA A 418 37.78 -16.04 6.56
C ALA A 418 36.44 -15.95 5.80
N TYR A 419 35.88 -14.73 5.64
CA TYR A 419 34.64 -14.56 4.88
C TYR A 419 34.87 -14.69 3.37
N ARG A 420 36.01 -14.18 2.87
CA ARG A 420 36.40 -14.37 1.46
C ARG A 420 36.57 -15.84 1.12
N ASP A 421 37.17 -16.63 2.01
CA ASP A 421 37.38 -18.07 1.80
C ASP A 421 36.03 -18.80 1.72
N VAL A 422 35.08 -18.47 2.60
CA VAL A 422 33.72 -19.02 2.58
C VAL A 422 33.00 -18.64 1.28
N VAL A 423 33.03 -17.36 0.88
CA VAL A 423 32.36 -16.91 -0.35
C VAL A 423 33.01 -17.51 -1.60
N GLN A 424 34.33 -17.67 -1.63
CA GLN A 424 35.00 -18.36 -2.72
C GLN A 424 34.56 -19.82 -2.81
N ALA A 425 34.51 -20.53 -1.69
CA ALA A 425 34.01 -21.91 -1.67
C ALA A 425 32.54 -21.98 -2.13
N ARG A 426 31.71 -20.98 -1.82
CA ARG A 426 30.32 -20.87 -2.30
C ARG A 426 30.25 -20.66 -3.81
N ILE A 427 31.10 -19.79 -4.36
CA ILE A 427 31.22 -19.58 -5.80
C ILE A 427 31.57 -20.91 -6.48
N ASP A 428 32.59 -21.61 -5.98
CA ASP A 428 33.00 -22.92 -6.51
C ASP A 428 31.84 -23.93 -6.43
N ALA A 429 31.08 -23.93 -5.34
CA ALA A 429 29.91 -24.80 -5.16
C ALA A 429 28.77 -24.47 -6.13
N ILE A 430 28.51 -23.18 -6.40
CA ILE A 430 27.51 -22.75 -7.39
C ILE A 430 27.93 -23.16 -8.82
N GLU A 431 29.22 -23.14 -9.12
CA GLU A 431 29.74 -23.50 -10.44
C GLU A 431 29.79 -25.02 -10.66
N SER A 432 30.02 -25.80 -9.60
CA SER A 432 30.21 -27.26 -9.68
C SER A 432 29.00 -28.11 -9.28
N HIS A 433 28.11 -27.62 -8.42
CA HIS A 433 26.95 -28.36 -7.93
C HIS A 433 25.63 -27.84 -8.50
N GLN A 434 25.04 -28.64 -9.40
CA GLN A 434 23.80 -28.29 -10.09
C GLN A 434 22.63 -27.95 -9.15
N VAL A 435 22.49 -28.67 -8.03
CA VAL A 435 21.40 -28.43 -7.06
C VAL A 435 21.54 -27.08 -6.37
N ILE A 436 22.76 -26.70 -5.97
CA ILE A 436 23.03 -25.38 -5.37
C ILE A 436 22.85 -24.29 -6.42
N ALA A 437 23.36 -24.52 -7.64
CA ALA A 437 23.19 -23.61 -8.77
C ALA A 437 21.73 -23.34 -9.14
N LEU A 438 20.78 -24.20 -8.76
CA LEU A 438 19.34 -23.96 -8.97
C LEU A 438 18.78 -22.93 -8.01
N VAL A 439 19.11 -23.02 -6.71
CA VAL A 439 18.57 -22.13 -5.66
C VAL A 439 19.35 -20.82 -5.52
N GLU A 440 20.62 -20.81 -5.93
CA GLU A 440 21.46 -19.62 -6.05
C GLU A 440 21.25 -18.92 -7.40
N ARG A 441 20.02 -18.45 -7.62
CA ARG A 441 19.64 -17.68 -8.83
C ARG A 441 18.74 -16.48 -8.51
N PRO A 442 18.70 -15.45 -9.37
CA PRO A 442 17.83 -14.28 -9.20
C PRO A 442 16.34 -14.62 -9.06
N GLU A 443 15.90 -15.79 -9.54
CA GLU A 443 14.53 -16.28 -9.39
C GLU A 443 14.18 -16.71 -7.97
N TYR A 444 15.15 -17.01 -7.11
CA TYR A 444 14.87 -17.57 -5.79
C TYR A 444 15.51 -16.73 -4.68
N LYS A 445 16.68 -16.17 -4.95
CA LYS A 445 17.37 -15.25 -4.03
C LYS A 445 16.61 -13.94 -3.90
N ARG A 446 16.54 -13.44 -2.67
CA ARG A 446 15.80 -12.22 -2.36
C ARG A 446 16.37 -11.02 -3.13
N ARG A 447 15.48 -10.21 -3.70
CA ARG A 447 15.84 -9.04 -4.52
C ARG A 447 16.26 -7.80 -3.71
N TRP A 448 15.77 -7.66 -2.48
CA TRP A 448 16.03 -6.47 -1.63
C TRP A 448 15.73 -5.13 -2.31
N ALA A 449 14.73 -5.11 -3.21
CA ALA A 449 14.36 -3.91 -3.94
C ALA A 449 13.47 -3.03 -3.05
N THR A 450 13.96 -1.84 -2.72
CA THR A 450 13.25 -0.85 -1.90
C THR A 450 12.85 0.37 -2.75
N GLU A 451 11.84 1.09 -2.29
CA GLU A 451 11.50 2.40 -2.87
C GLU A 451 12.68 3.37 -2.63
N PRO A 452 13.09 4.18 -3.64
CA PRO A 452 14.16 5.15 -3.48
C PRO A 452 13.94 6.04 -2.25
N TRP A 453 15.03 6.31 -1.50
CA TRP A 453 14.98 7.09 -0.27
C TRP A 453 14.32 8.45 -0.48
N GLU A 454 14.62 9.11 -1.59
CA GLU A 454 14.10 10.42 -1.95
C GLU A 454 12.57 10.43 -2.02
N LYS A 455 11.94 9.38 -2.57
CA LYS A 455 10.47 9.27 -2.62
C LYS A 455 9.84 9.05 -1.25
N ARG A 456 10.50 8.23 -0.41
CA ARG A 456 10.06 8.00 0.98
C ARG A 456 10.16 9.28 1.80
N GLU A 457 11.25 10.01 1.65
CA GLU A 457 11.49 11.30 2.28
C GLU A 457 10.49 12.36 1.82
N GLU A 458 10.24 12.47 0.51
CA GLU A 458 9.22 13.37 -0.08
C GLU A 458 7.85 13.10 0.52
N ARG A 459 7.41 11.83 0.51
CA ARG A 459 6.11 11.41 1.06
C ARG A 459 5.98 11.75 2.53
N ALA A 460 7.02 11.49 3.32
CA ALA A 460 7.01 11.73 4.75
C ALA A 460 7.00 13.23 5.10
N LEU A 461 7.84 14.05 4.44
CA LEU A 461 7.85 15.50 4.62
C LEU A 461 6.52 16.13 4.23
N ARG A 462 5.97 15.70 3.08
CA ARG A 462 4.67 16.18 2.62
C ARG A 462 3.55 15.83 3.59
N ALA A 463 3.46 14.57 4.02
CA ALA A 463 2.46 14.12 4.98
C ALA A 463 2.56 14.93 6.29
N TRP A 464 3.78 15.08 6.83
CA TRP A 464 4.03 15.83 8.07
C TRP A 464 3.64 17.31 7.95
N LEU A 465 3.98 17.98 6.85
CA LEU A 465 3.60 19.39 6.62
C LEU A 465 2.09 19.56 6.51
N LEU A 466 1.42 18.65 5.80
CA LEU A 466 -0.04 18.67 5.71
C LEU A 466 -0.68 18.41 7.07
N ASP A 467 -0.12 17.53 7.91
CA ASP A 467 -0.59 17.28 9.29
C ASP A 467 -0.51 18.53 10.15
N ARG A 468 0.53 19.37 9.97
CA ARG A 468 0.61 20.69 10.61
C ARG A 468 -0.43 21.67 10.09
N CYS A 469 -0.80 21.59 8.80
CA CYS A 469 -1.83 22.44 8.22
C CYS A 469 -3.25 22.07 8.69
N GLU A 470 -3.47 20.87 9.23
CA GLU A 470 -4.75 20.44 9.81
C GLU A 470 -4.89 20.74 11.31
N ASP A 471 -3.95 21.47 11.94
CA ASP A 471 -4.13 21.92 13.34
C ASP A 471 -5.36 22.81 13.45
N GLU A 472 -6.33 22.39 14.28
CA GLU A 472 -7.60 23.08 14.53
C GLU A 472 -7.39 24.57 14.83
N ARG A 473 -6.33 24.93 15.58
CA ARG A 473 -6.07 26.31 16.02
C ARG A 473 -5.86 27.29 14.86
N LEU A 474 -5.47 26.82 13.67
CA LEU A 474 -5.30 27.66 12.49
C LEU A 474 -6.65 28.13 11.91
N TRP A 475 -7.70 27.36 12.17
CA TRP A 475 -8.99 27.42 11.47
C TRP A 475 -10.12 28.02 12.31
N PHE A 476 -9.80 28.46 13.53
CA PHE A 476 -10.72 29.18 14.41
C PHE A 476 -10.11 30.49 14.90
N GLU A 477 -10.96 31.47 15.16
CA GLU A 477 -10.65 32.73 15.83
C GLU A 477 -11.58 32.90 17.03
N GLU A 478 -11.13 33.61 18.06
CA GLU A 478 -12.01 33.97 19.17
C GLU A 478 -12.84 35.20 18.81
N LYS A 479 -14.17 35.05 18.83
CA LYS A 479 -15.11 36.15 18.60
C LYS A 479 -16.15 36.15 19.71
N ASN A 480 -16.21 37.24 20.48
CA ASN A 480 -17.08 37.37 21.66
C ASN A 480 -16.92 36.25 22.70
N GLY A 481 -15.71 35.67 22.83
CA GLY A 481 -15.42 34.58 23.75
C GLY A 481 -15.72 33.18 23.22
N ASP A 482 -16.28 33.05 22.01
CA ASP A 482 -16.57 31.77 21.37
C ASP A 482 -15.58 31.47 20.22
N LYS A 483 -15.32 30.18 20.00
CA LYS A 483 -14.59 29.70 18.81
C LYS A 483 -15.41 29.95 17.55
N TYR A 484 -14.86 30.69 16.60
CA TYR A 484 -15.52 31.04 15.35
C TYR A 484 -14.69 30.55 14.14
N PRO A 485 -15.27 29.77 13.21
CA PRO A 485 -14.52 29.21 12.09
C PRO A 485 -14.06 30.30 11.12
N HIS A 486 -12.82 30.21 10.63
CA HIS A 486 -12.25 31.23 9.76
C HIS A 486 -11.45 30.62 8.60
N PRO A 487 -11.83 30.85 7.33
CA PRO A 487 -11.07 30.38 6.18
C PRO A 487 -9.78 31.18 6.02
N ARG A 488 -8.72 30.52 5.55
CA ARG A 488 -7.38 31.09 5.44
C ARG A 488 -6.86 31.01 4.02
N THR A 489 -6.22 32.07 3.56
CA THR A 489 -5.38 32.02 2.36
C THR A 489 -4.09 31.27 2.66
N ILE A 490 -3.44 30.73 1.63
CA ILE A 490 -2.12 30.08 1.78
C ILE A 490 -1.09 31.03 2.42
N GLY A 491 -1.13 32.32 2.08
CA GLY A 491 -0.24 33.32 2.67
C GLY A 491 -0.50 33.54 4.17
N GLN A 492 -1.75 33.49 4.63
CA GLN A 492 -2.09 33.55 6.06
C GLN A 492 -1.63 32.30 6.80
N LEU A 493 -1.85 31.11 6.23
CA LEU A 493 -1.34 29.85 6.82
C LEU A 493 0.18 29.87 6.94
N ALA A 494 0.88 30.31 5.88
CA ALA A 494 2.33 30.45 5.91
C ALA A 494 2.80 31.44 6.97
N ARG A 495 2.05 32.53 7.22
CA ARG A 495 2.38 33.48 8.28
C ARG A 495 2.20 32.86 9.66
N GLN A 496 1.09 32.18 9.92
CA GLN A 496 0.80 31.57 11.21
C GLN A 496 1.74 30.41 11.56
N LEU A 497 2.03 29.55 10.58
CA LEU A 497 3.00 28.46 10.71
C LEU A 497 4.45 28.95 10.64
N GLY A 498 4.64 30.19 10.19
CA GLY A 498 5.95 30.79 9.93
C GLY A 498 6.82 30.90 11.18
N ASP A 499 6.23 30.95 12.38
CA ASP A 499 6.96 31.02 13.64
C ASP A 499 7.45 29.65 14.13
N ASP A 500 6.86 28.54 13.66
CA ASP A 500 7.29 27.19 14.00
C ASP A 500 8.59 26.83 13.26
N ALA A 501 9.69 26.76 14.02
CA ALA A 501 11.00 26.39 13.51
C ALA A 501 11.01 25.00 12.84
N ARG A 502 10.18 24.06 13.31
CA ARG A 502 10.05 22.72 12.71
C ARG A 502 9.39 22.80 11.34
N VAL A 503 8.34 23.60 11.21
CA VAL A 503 7.65 23.81 9.91
C VAL A 503 8.58 24.48 8.92
N ARG A 504 9.26 25.57 9.31
CA ARG A 504 10.24 26.23 8.44
C ARG A 504 11.32 25.25 7.96
N SER A 505 11.83 24.42 8.87
CA SER A 505 12.87 23.46 8.52
C SER A 505 12.35 22.34 7.59
N ALA A 506 11.19 21.76 7.87
CA ALA A 506 10.58 20.75 7.02
C ALA A 506 10.27 21.29 5.62
N ALA A 507 9.70 22.50 5.54
CA ALA A 507 9.40 23.16 4.28
C ALA A 507 10.68 23.51 3.50
N GLY A 508 11.74 23.98 4.16
CA GLY A 508 13.03 24.25 3.54
C GLY A 508 13.67 22.99 2.95
N LEU A 509 13.60 21.86 3.66
CA LEU A 509 14.05 20.55 3.14
C LEU A 509 13.22 20.11 1.93
N TYR A 510 11.89 20.23 2.02
CA TYR A 510 11.01 19.87 0.91
C TYR A 510 11.27 20.73 -0.34
N ALA A 511 11.43 22.05 -0.15
CA ALA A 511 11.74 23.00 -1.20
C ALA A 511 13.08 22.71 -1.89
N ALA A 512 14.13 22.48 -1.10
CA ALA A 512 15.48 22.25 -1.61
C ALA A 512 15.62 20.90 -2.32
N ASP A 513 15.14 19.82 -1.69
CA ASP A 513 15.47 18.45 -2.09
C ASP A 513 14.43 17.85 -3.04
N HIS A 514 13.17 18.30 -2.99
CA HIS A 514 12.06 17.69 -3.74
C HIS A 514 11.38 18.63 -4.75
N LEU A 515 11.45 19.95 -4.55
CA LEU A 515 10.98 20.93 -5.54
C LEU A 515 12.09 21.54 -6.39
N GLY A 516 13.36 21.39 -5.99
CA GLY A 516 14.50 22.01 -6.66
C GLY A 516 14.49 23.55 -6.58
N ARG A 517 13.82 24.13 -5.59
CA ARG A 517 13.62 25.58 -5.43
C ARG A 517 14.07 26.03 -4.04
N ARG A 518 15.38 26.19 -3.83
CA ARG A 518 15.95 26.56 -2.52
C ARG A 518 15.44 27.89 -1.96
N GLU A 519 15.15 28.84 -2.83
CA GLU A 519 14.62 30.16 -2.48
C GLU A 519 13.07 30.18 -2.34
N ALA A 520 12.41 29.02 -2.46
CA ALA A 520 10.96 28.96 -2.30
C ALA A 520 10.57 29.33 -0.86
N THR A 521 9.58 30.21 -0.75
CA THR A 521 9.03 30.60 0.54
C THR A 521 8.16 29.48 1.12
N LEU A 522 7.84 29.56 2.41
CA LEU A 522 6.86 28.64 3.02
C LEU A 522 5.52 28.67 2.26
N ALA A 523 5.08 29.85 1.79
CA ALA A 523 3.85 29.97 1.02
C ALA A 523 3.91 29.19 -0.31
N ASP A 524 5.05 29.20 -1.01
CA ASP A 524 5.23 28.45 -2.26
C ASP A 524 5.17 26.93 -2.03
N VAL A 525 5.79 26.46 -0.94
CA VAL A 525 5.75 25.05 -0.53
C VAL A 525 4.32 24.64 -0.18
N LEU A 526 3.64 25.42 0.67
CA LEU A 526 2.26 25.16 1.06
C LEU A 526 1.33 25.15 -0.15
N ALA A 527 1.49 26.11 -1.08
CA ALA A 527 0.70 26.13 -2.33
C ALA A 527 0.85 24.85 -3.14
N THR A 528 2.08 24.32 -3.22
CA THR A 528 2.38 23.08 -3.96
C THR A 528 1.74 21.85 -3.31
N ILE A 529 1.87 21.70 -1.99
CA ILE A 529 1.37 20.49 -1.31
C ILE A 529 -0.16 20.50 -1.14
N LEU A 530 -0.77 21.67 -0.96
CA LEU A 530 -2.21 21.84 -0.69
C LEU A 530 -3.08 21.74 -1.96
N ASP A 531 -2.56 22.07 -3.15
CA ASP A 531 -3.35 22.05 -4.40
C ASP A 531 -3.99 20.68 -4.68
N ARG A 532 -3.33 19.60 -4.26
CA ARG A 532 -3.78 18.21 -4.45
C ARG A 532 -4.55 17.63 -3.26
N GLU A 533 -4.80 18.41 -2.22
CA GLU A 533 -5.45 17.96 -0.97
C GLU A 533 -6.76 18.70 -0.68
N GLN A 534 -7.17 19.57 -1.60
CA GLN A 534 -8.38 20.38 -1.52
C GLN A 534 -9.45 19.96 -2.52
N VAL A 535 -10.71 20.12 -2.12
CA VAL A 535 -11.87 19.95 -3.00
C VAL A 535 -12.83 21.14 -2.80
N PRO A 536 -13.44 21.69 -3.87
CA PRO A 536 -14.40 22.79 -3.75
C PRO A 536 -15.63 22.45 -2.92
N TYR A 537 -16.17 23.45 -2.22
CA TYR A 537 -17.32 23.27 -1.32
C TYR A 537 -18.61 22.82 -2.04
N ALA A 538 -18.90 23.34 -3.24
CA ALA A 538 -20.13 23.06 -3.98
C ALA A 538 -19.99 21.94 -5.02
N ALA A 539 -21.04 21.13 -5.21
CA ALA A 539 -21.06 20.03 -6.19
C ALA A 539 -20.83 20.51 -7.62
N ALA A 540 -21.41 21.65 -8.01
CA ALA A 540 -21.26 22.23 -9.35
C ALA A 540 -19.80 22.60 -9.70
N LEU A 541 -18.97 22.87 -8.68
CA LEU A 541 -17.54 23.14 -8.83
C LEU A 541 -16.70 21.85 -8.84
N ARG A 542 -17.22 20.76 -8.27
CA ARG A 542 -16.54 19.46 -8.17
C ARG A 542 -16.76 18.58 -9.39
N TYR A 543 -17.99 18.52 -9.89
CA TYR A 543 -18.42 17.56 -10.90
C TYR A 543 -18.70 18.20 -12.26
N LYS A 544 -18.52 17.40 -13.31
CA LYS A 544 -19.11 17.64 -14.63
C LYS A 544 -20.57 17.20 -14.62
N GLU A 545 -21.28 17.48 -15.71
CA GLU A 545 -22.72 17.19 -15.82
C GLU A 545 -23.06 15.69 -15.64
N SER A 546 -22.17 14.78 -16.03
CA SER A 546 -22.35 13.34 -15.77
C SER A 546 -22.26 13.01 -14.27
N GLY A 547 -21.33 13.64 -13.54
CA GLY A 547 -21.19 13.48 -12.10
C GLY A 547 -22.36 14.07 -11.32
N LEU A 548 -22.86 15.25 -11.72
CA LEU A 548 -24.05 15.85 -11.09
C LEU A 548 -25.29 14.97 -11.23
N ARG A 549 -25.50 14.35 -12.40
CA ARG A 549 -26.58 13.37 -12.61
C ARG A 549 -26.44 12.14 -11.72
N LYS A 550 -25.22 11.67 -11.44
CA LYS A 550 -24.98 10.58 -10.50
C LYS A 550 -25.25 11.03 -9.07
N ARG A 551 -24.74 12.21 -8.68
CA ARG A 551 -24.95 12.79 -7.35
C ARG A 551 -26.44 12.93 -7.02
N ALA A 552 -27.25 13.42 -7.96
CA ALA A 552 -28.71 13.50 -7.79
C ALA A 552 -29.39 12.13 -7.62
N GLN A 553 -28.84 11.05 -8.20
CA GLN A 553 -29.33 9.68 -7.96
C GLN A 553 -28.96 9.19 -6.55
N TRP A 554 -27.75 9.50 -6.07
CA TRP A 554 -27.34 9.22 -4.70
C TRP A 554 -28.22 9.94 -3.68
N GLU A 555 -28.48 11.23 -3.88
CA GLU A 555 -29.32 12.04 -2.98
C GLU A 555 -30.76 11.54 -2.92
N ARG A 556 -31.35 11.15 -4.07
CA ARG A 556 -32.66 10.50 -4.10
C ARG A 556 -32.65 9.14 -3.38
N GLY A 557 -31.56 8.37 -3.50
CA GLY A 557 -31.40 7.12 -2.76
C GLY A 557 -31.42 7.34 -1.25
N TRP A 558 -30.73 8.37 -0.75
CA TRP A 558 -30.74 8.72 0.66
C TRP A 558 -32.11 9.19 1.16
N GLU A 559 -32.85 9.96 0.35
CA GLU A 559 -34.20 10.38 0.69
C GLU A 559 -35.14 9.17 0.84
N LEU A 560 -35.07 8.23 -0.10
CA LEU A 560 -35.84 6.98 0.00
C LEU A 560 -35.41 6.15 1.21
N GLN A 561 -34.10 6.05 1.51
CA GLN A 561 -33.61 5.29 2.68
C GLN A 561 -34.19 5.81 3.98
N ARG A 562 -34.30 7.14 4.10
CA ARG A 562 -34.91 7.78 5.28
C ARG A 562 -36.38 7.44 5.40
N ARG A 563 -37.13 7.51 4.31
CA ARG A 563 -38.53 7.11 4.29
C ARG A 563 -38.71 5.64 4.68
N GLU A 564 -37.82 4.75 4.24
CA GLU A 564 -37.79 3.35 4.73
C GLU A 564 -37.56 3.28 6.24
N ASP A 565 -36.62 4.07 6.78
CA ASP A 565 -36.32 4.08 8.23
C ASP A 565 -37.46 4.65 9.09
N GLU A 566 -38.19 5.66 8.59
CA GLU A 566 -39.34 6.28 9.28
C GLU A 566 -40.61 5.42 9.24
N THR A 567 -40.87 4.79 8.09
CA THR A 567 -42.11 4.02 7.87
C THR A 567 -41.97 2.53 8.18
N GLY A 568 -40.73 2.02 8.15
CA GLY A 568 -40.44 0.58 8.20
C GLY A 568 -40.76 -0.17 6.90
N GLU A 569 -41.29 0.49 5.86
CA GLU A 569 -41.65 -0.13 4.59
C GLU A 569 -40.42 -0.25 3.67
N ALA A 570 -40.24 -1.41 3.03
CA ALA A 570 -39.19 -1.59 2.04
C ALA A 570 -39.61 -0.97 0.70
N LEU A 571 -38.87 0.05 0.24
CA LEU A 571 -39.14 0.83 -0.97
C LEU A 571 -38.35 0.35 -2.19
N GLY A 572 -37.49 -0.68 -2.05
CA GLY A 572 -36.79 -1.30 -3.18
C GLY A 572 -35.78 -0.37 -3.84
N ILE A 573 -35.00 0.35 -3.02
CA ILE A 573 -34.10 1.41 -3.47
C ILE A 573 -32.99 0.84 -4.38
N PRO A 574 -32.81 1.36 -5.60
CA PRO A 574 -31.75 0.91 -6.49
C PRO A 574 -30.37 1.38 -5.99
N VAL A 575 -29.33 0.57 -6.25
CA VAL A 575 -27.95 0.97 -5.94
C VAL A 575 -27.55 2.16 -6.80
N PRO A 576 -27.13 3.28 -6.19
CA PRO A 576 -26.69 4.44 -6.96
C PRO A 576 -25.46 4.12 -7.84
N PRO A 577 -25.31 4.78 -8.99
CA PRO A 577 -24.17 4.54 -9.88
C PRO A 577 -22.85 5.00 -9.27
N LYS A 578 -21.80 4.21 -9.47
CA LYS A 578 -20.42 4.58 -9.07
C LYS A 578 -19.87 5.70 -9.97
N PHE A 579 -19.06 6.56 -9.40
CA PHE A 579 -18.37 7.63 -10.12
C PHE A 579 -17.14 7.10 -10.86
N VAL A 580 -16.70 7.82 -11.88
CA VAL A 580 -15.45 7.62 -12.63
C VAL A 580 -14.70 8.95 -12.75
N SER A 581 -13.42 8.93 -13.14
CA SER A 581 -12.60 10.14 -13.30
C SER A 581 -13.24 11.18 -14.24
N ALA A 582 -13.93 10.73 -15.30
CA ALA A 582 -14.63 11.59 -16.25
C ALA A 582 -15.81 12.37 -15.64
N ASP A 583 -16.29 12.01 -14.44
CA ASP A 583 -17.37 12.72 -13.75
C ASP A 583 -16.89 13.95 -12.98
N PHE A 584 -15.58 14.09 -12.75
CA PHE A 584 -14.99 15.17 -11.96
C PHE A 584 -14.41 16.27 -12.85
N GLN A 585 -14.40 17.50 -12.34
CA GLN A 585 -13.79 18.65 -13.02
C GLN A 585 -12.25 18.52 -13.09
N ARG A 586 -11.61 18.03 -12.02
CA ARG A 586 -10.16 17.78 -11.94
C ARG A 586 -9.83 16.34 -11.56
N ALA A 587 -8.70 15.85 -12.06
CA ALA A 587 -8.18 14.53 -11.70
C ALA A 587 -7.83 14.40 -10.21
N SER A 588 -7.39 15.50 -9.57
CA SER A 588 -7.11 15.53 -8.13
C SER A 588 -8.35 15.26 -7.28
N TYR A 589 -9.52 15.80 -7.67
CA TYR A 589 -10.77 15.55 -6.95
C TYR A 589 -11.16 14.07 -7.01
N TRP A 590 -10.98 13.44 -8.17
CA TRP A 590 -11.18 12.01 -8.34
C TRP A 590 -10.20 11.18 -7.51
N SER A 591 -8.90 11.52 -7.48
CA SER A 591 -7.92 10.76 -6.70
C SER A 591 -8.22 10.79 -5.20
N ILE A 592 -8.71 11.93 -4.70
CA ILE A 592 -9.14 12.08 -3.30
C ILE A 592 -10.41 11.27 -3.05
N ARG A 593 -11.49 11.50 -3.80
CA ARG A 593 -12.83 11.00 -3.44
C ARG A 593 -13.18 9.61 -3.97
N GLY A 594 -12.53 9.20 -5.05
CA GLY A 594 -12.68 7.87 -5.64
C GLY A 594 -14.09 7.52 -6.11
N ARG A 595 -14.34 6.23 -6.32
CA ARG A 595 -15.53 5.70 -7.00
C ARG A 595 -16.86 5.87 -6.26
N LEU A 596 -16.81 6.09 -4.95
CA LEU A 596 -17.98 6.27 -4.09
C LEU A 596 -18.17 7.73 -3.66
N ASP A 597 -17.33 8.64 -4.16
CA ASP A 597 -17.37 10.06 -3.79
C ASP A 597 -17.24 10.29 -2.26
N THR A 598 -16.44 9.45 -1.59
CA THR A 598 -16.20 9.55 -0.14
C THR A 598 -15.37 10.82 0.14
N PRO A 599 -15.82 11.72 1.04
CA PRO A 599 -15.12 12.98 1.33
C PRO A 599 -13.84 12.73 2.14
N ARG A 600 -12.73 12.52 1.43
CA ARG A 600 -11.39 12.25 2.02
C ARG A 600 -10.47 13.45 2.00
N GLU A 601 -10.87 14.55 1.37
CA GLU A 601 -10.08 15.80 1.31
C GLU A 601 -9.76 16.34 2.70
N ARG A 602 -8.58 16.95 2.83
CA ARG A 602 -8.10 17.59 4.07
C ARG A 602 -8.60 19.04 4.15
N PHE A 603 -8.76 19.68 2.99
CA PHE A 603 -9.15 21.08 2.88
C PHE A 603 -10.31 21.28 1.92
N ILE A 604 -11.05 22.35 2.15
CA ILE A 604 -12.15 22.83 1.30
C ILE A 604 -11.65 24.08 0.58
N SER A 605 -11.86 24.21 -0.72
CA SER A 605 -11.47 25.43 -1.44
C SER A 605 -12.65 26.33 -1.77
N TYR A 606 -12.41 27.64 -1.68
CA TYR A 606 -13.35 28.74 -1.98
C TYR A 606 -12.78 29.65 -3.09
N GLY A 607 -12.24 29.03 -4.16
CA GLY A 607 -11.46 29.72 -5.19
C GLY A 607 -12.23 30.71 -6.07
N ASP A 608 -13.56 30.70 -6.00
CA ASP A 608 -14.50 31.57 -6.72
C ASP A 608 -14.84 32.87 -5.96
N VAL A 609 -14.38 33.00 -4.71
CA VAL A 609 -14.73 34.12 -3.82
C VAL A 609 -13.69 35.24 -3.82
N VAL A 610 -12.43 34.89 -4.01
CA VAL A 610 -11.30 35.83 -3.91
C VAL A 610 -11.02 36.49 -5.26
N ASP A 611 -10.67 37.77 -5.24
CA ASP A 611 -10.26 38.50 -6.45
C ASP A 611 -8.95 37.94 -7.01
N GLU A 612 -8.79 38.05 -8.34
CA GLU A 612 -7.57 37.64 -9.05
C GLU A 612 -6.34 38.24 -8.38
N GLY A 613 -5.44 37.39 -7.88
CA GLY A 613 -4.20 37.80 -7.19
C GLY A 613 -4.23 37.66 -5.66
N SER A 614 -5.38 37.42 -5.02
CA SER A 614 -5.49 37.31 -3.54
C SER A 614 -5.07 35.94 -2.96
N GLY A 615 -4.73 34.98 -3.82
CA GLY A 615 -4.37 33.61 -3.45
C GLY A 615 -5.59 32.71 -3.18
N LEU A 616 -5.38 31.38 -3.20
CA LEU A 616 -6.44 30.41 -2.95
C LEU A 616 -6.91 30.47 -1.49
N LEU A 617 -8.21 30.71 -1.29
CA LEU A 617 -8.85 30.65 0.03
C LEU A 617 -9.24 29.21 0.35
N LEU A 618 -8.81 28.74 1.52
CA LEU A 618 -9.02 27.39 2.01
C LEU A 618 -9.83 27.40 3.31
N GLY A 619 -10.55 26.32 3.55
CA GLY A 619 -11.11 25.95 4.84
C GLY A 619 -10.68 24.55 5.24
N TRP A 620 -10.95 24.20 6.48
CA TRP A 620 -10.60 22.89 7.02
C TRP A 620 -11.75 21.91 6.92
N SER A 621 -11.48 20.70 6.44
CA SER A 621 -12.49 19.66 6.36
C SER A 621 -12.93 19.15 7.74
N GLY A 622 -12.23 19.45 8.82
CA GLY A 622 -12.65 19.08 10.19
C GLY A 622 -13.75 19.98 10.77
N TRP A 623 -14.12 21.07 10.11
CA TRP A 623 -15.26 21.90 10.51
C TRP A 623 -16.59 21.13 10.49
N SER A 624 -17.43 21.42 11.49
CA SER A 624 -18.82 20.94 11.52
C SER A 624 -19.63 21.51 10.35
N GLU A 625 -20.79 20.91 10.03
CA GLU A 625 -21.67 21.45 8.99
C GLU A 625 -22.13 22.88 9.33
N THR A 626 -22.45 23.15 10.60
CA THR A 626 -22.77 24.50 11.11
C THR A 626 -21.62 25.49 10.87
N ASP A 627 -20.38 25.09 11.15
CA ASP A 627 -19.22 25.95 10.93
C ASP A 627 -19.04 26.30 9.45
N ARG A 628 -19.22 25.30 8.56
CA ARG A 628 -19.13 25.49 7.12
C ARG A 628 -20.25 26.40 6.59
N VAL A 629 -21.47 26.29 7.11
CA VAL A 629 -22.57 27.21 6.77
C VAL A 629 -22.23 28.64 7.19
N ARG A 630 -21.74 28.85 8.42
CA ARG A 630 -21.30 30.18 8.89
C ARG A 630 -20.24 30.79 7.98
N VAL A 631 -19.21 30.00 7.63
CA VAL A 631 -18.15 30.46 6.72
C VAL A 631 -18.73 30.87 5.36
N LEU A 632 -19.62 30.07 4.77
CA LEU A 632 -20.23 30.43 3.49
C LEU A 632 -21.07 31.72 3.57
N LEU A 633 -21.86 31.89 4.64
CA LEU A 633 -22.66 33.11 4.85
C LEU A 633 -21.79 34.36 5.05
N ASP A 634 -20.67 34.23 5.77
CA ASP A 634 -19.69 35.30 5.91
C ASP A 634 -19.03 35.65 4.57
N LEU A 635 -18.73 34.64 3.74
CA LEU A 635 -18.19 34.86 2.40
C LEU A 635 -19.21 35.54 1.49
N VAL A 636 -20.50 35.19 1.57
CA VAL A 636 -21.55 35.92 0.84
C VAL A 636 -21.59 37.37 1.30
N SER A 637 -21.59 37.61 2.61
CA SER A 637 -21.57 38.96 3.19
C SER A 637 -20.33 39.76 2.76
N ALA A 638 -19.17 39.10 2.62
CA ALA A 638 -17.94 39.73 2.17
C ALA A 638 -18.03 40.14 0.69
N VAL A 639 -18.62 39.31 -0.17
CA VAL A 639 -18.84 39.62 -1.59
C VAL A 639 -19.88 40.74 -1.74
N ASP A 640 -20.94 40.74 -0.91
CA ASP A 640 -21.99 41.75 -0.92
C ASP A 640 -21.46 43.16 -0.58
N ARG A 641 -20.51 43.25 0.36
CA ARG A 641 -19.87 44.52 0.74
C ARG A 641 -18.90 45.07 -0.31
N GLN A 642 -18.61 44.35 -1.38
CA GLN A 642 -17.73 44.85 -2.45
C GLN A 642 -18.43 45.98 -3.23
N PRO A 643 -17.69 46.92 -3.83
CA PRO A 643 -18.28 48.05 -4.56
C PRO A 643 -19.21 47.66 -5.72
N ASN A 644 -19.06 46.45 -6.27
CA ASN A 644 -19.91 45.90 -7.31
C ASN A 644 -20.21 44.41 -7.03
N PRO A 645 -21.20 44.12 -6.16
CA PRO A 645 -21.49 42.75 -5.76
C PRO A 645 -22.01 41.95 -6.95
N SER A 646 -21.39 40.81 -7.20
CA SER A 646 -21.72 39.95 -8.33
C SER A 646 -22.64 38.83 -7.88
N VAL A 647 -23.92 38.86 -8.28
CA VAL A 647 -24.87 37.76 -8.06
C VAL A 647 -24.28 36.44 -8.59
N TYR A 648 -23.51 36.50 -9.69
CA TYR A 648 -22.82 35.32 -10.23
C TYR A 648 -21.77 34.72 -9.28
N ARG A 649 -21.09 35.53 -8.44
CA ARG A 649 -20.15 35.05 -7.40
C ARG A 649 -20.88 34.61 -6.12
N ILE A 650 -22.02 35.22 -5.81
CA ILE A 650 -22.86 34.86 -4.65
C ILE A 650 -23.61 33.53 -4.87
N THR A 651 -24.08 33.30 -6.09
CA THR A 651 -24.87 32.10 -6.46
C THR A 651 -24.20 30.78 -6.04
N PRO A 652 -22.93 30.50 -6.37
CA PRO A 652 -22.31 29.24 -5.98
C PRO A 652 -22.17 29.12 -4.45
N LEU A 653 -21.92 30.21 -3.72
CA LEU A 653 -21.84 30.19 -2.25
C LEU A 653 -23.17 29.78 -1.62
N LEU A 654 -24.27 30.37 -2.10
CA LEU A 654 -25.62 29.98 -1.68
C LEU A 654 -25.96 28.55 -2.10
N ALA A 655 -25.48 28.06 -3.24
CA ALA A 655 -25.61 26.64 -3.61
C ALA A 655 -24.89 25.71 -2.61
N GLY A 656 -23.71 26.12 -2.12
CA GLY A 656 -23.01 25.43 -1.04
C GLY A 656 -23.81 25.41 0.27
N VAL A 657 -24.40 26.55 0.66
CA VAL A 657 -25.28 26.63 1.84
C VAL A 657 -26.47 25.70 1.68
N GLN A 658 -27.11 25.68 0.51
CA GLN A 658 -28.22 24.78 0.22
C GLN A 658 -27.84 23.30 0.35
N GLU A 659 -26.68 22.89 -0.16
CA GLU A 659 -26.18 21.51 -0.03
C GLU A 659 -25.97 21.11 1.44
N LEU A 660 -25.42 22.02 2.26
CA LEU A 660 -25.20 21.79 3.68
C LEU A 660 -26.50 21.77 4.48
N LEU A 661 -27.42 22.71 4.23
CA LEU A 661 -28.73 22.73 4.91
C LEU A 661 -29.52 21.45 4.64
N ARG A 662 -29.49 20.93 3.41
CA ARG A 662 -30.09 19.61 3.10
C ARG A 662 -29.45 18.47 3.90
N SER A 663 -28.15 18.57 4.19
CA SER A 663 -27.45 17.60 5.03
C SER A 663 -27.79 17.77 6.51
N MET A 664 -27.91 19.01 7.00
CA MET A 664 -28.30 19.28 8.39
C MET A 664 -29.72 18.77 8.69
N HIS A 665 -30.70 19.11 7.84
CA HIS A 665 -32.07 18.58 7.96
C HIS A 665 -32.12 17.04 7.86
N ARG A 666 -31.15 16.42 7.19
CA ARG A 666 -31.02 14.96 7.15
C ARG A 666 -30.65 14.38 8.52
N TRP A 667 -29.97 15.10 9.39
CA TRP A 667 -29.49 14.55 10.65
C TRP A 667 -30.25 15.10 11.88
N GLU A 668 -31.06 16.14 11.72
CA GLU A 668 -31.84 16.80 12.79
C GLU A 668 -32.81 15.89 13.56
N ALA A 669 -33.52 14.97 12.89
CA ALA A 669 -34.53 14.11 13.54
C ALA A 669 -33.94 13.06 14.51
N GLN A 670 -32.60 12.91 14.56
CA GLN A 670 -31.90 11.84 15.30
C GLN A 670 -31.00 12.40 16.42
N GLU A 671 -31.02 13.70 16.67
CA GLU A 671 -30.27 14.34 17.75
C GLU A 671 -31.22 14.84 18.84
N GLU A 672 -31.10 14.32 20.06
CA GLU A 672 -31.90 14.76 21.22
C GLU A 672 -31.64 16.22 21.64
N SER A 673 -30.69 16.92 21.01
CA SER A 673 -30.34 18.30 21.35
C SER A 673 -31.25 19.30 20.62
N ALA A 674 -32.26 19.79 21.34
CA ALA A 674 -33.13 20.89 20.90
C ALA A 674 -32.36 22.12 20.37
N GLY A 675 -31.09 22.31 20.76
CA GLY A 675 -30.25 23.43 20.33
C GLY A 675 -29.80 23.39 18.87
N ARG A 676 -29.63 22.20 18.25
CA ARG A 676 -29.20 22.10 16.83
C ARG A 676 -30.35 22.27 15.85
N VAL A 677 -31.55 21.80 16.19
CA VAL A 677 -32.78 22.02 15.42
C VAL A 677 -33.07 23.51 15.27
N VAL A 678 -33.00 24.26 16.37
CA VAL A 678 -33.18 25.73 16.34
C VAL A 678 -32.13 26.43 15.47
N GLN A 679 -30.88 25.94 15.45
CA GLN A 679 -29.83 26.55 14.62
C GLN A 679 -30.06 26.32 13.13
N ALA A 680 -30.50 25.13 12.72
CA ALA A 680 -30.77 24.86 11.31
C ALA A 680 -31.93 25.69 10.76
N GLU A 681 -33.02 25.83 11.51
CA GLU A 681 -34.15 26.71 11.16
C GLU A 681 -33.72 28.19 11.03
N VAL A 682 -32.85 28.66 11.92
CA VAL A 682 -32.29 30.02 11.85
C VAL A 682 -31.47 30.20 10.57
N PHE A 683 -30.60 29.24 10.22
CA PHE A 683 -29.85 29.31 8.97
C PHE A 683 -30.74 29.19 7.74
N GLN A 684 -31.78 28.35 7.78
CA GLN A 684 -32.74 28.19 6.71
C GLN A 684 -33.48 29.51 6.43
N ARG A 685 -33.97 30.18 7.47
CA ARG A 685 -34.62 31.50 7.33
C ARG A 685 -33.66 32.54 6.74
N HIS A 686 -32.43 32.62 7.27
CA HIS A 686 -31.44 33.55 6.74
C HIS A 686 -31.09 33.25 5.27
N PHE A 687 -31.00 31.98 4.89
CA PHE A 687 -30.79 31.55 3.51
C PHE A 687 -31.95 31.97 2.59
N GLU A 688 -33.20 31.84 3.03
CA GLU A 688 -34.40 32.29 2.29
C GLU A 688 -34.47 33.81 2.11
N ASP A 689 -34.10 34.56 3.16
CA ASP A 689 -33.98 36.01 3.10
C ASP A 689 -32.95 36.42 2.03
N MET A 690 -31.81 35.74 1.98
CA MET A 690 -30.75 35.98 0.99
C MET A 690 -31.18 35.61 -0.43
N LEU A 691 -31.86 34.48 -0.62
CA LEU A 691 -32.44 34.12 -1.92
C LEU A 691 -33.38 35.22 -2.44
N SER A 692 -34.25 35.72 -1.56
CA SER A 692 -35.18 36.80 -1.87
C SER A 692 -34.46 38.10 -2.22
N ALA A 693 -33.42 38.47 -1.46
CA ALA A 693 -32.63 39.68 -1.68
C ALA A 693 -31.93 39.71 -3.04
N TYR A 694 -31.43 38.55 -3.52
CA TYR A 694 -30.76 38.46 -4.83
C TYR A 694 -31.67 37.98 -5.96
N GLY A 695 -32.97 37.78 -5.72
CA GLY A 695 -33.92 37.30 -6.72
C GLY A 695 -33.58 35.91 -7.26
N LEU A 696 -33.02 35.04 -6.42
CA LEU A 696 -32.61 33.69 -6.77
C LEU A 696 -33.63 32.67 -6.26
N SER A 697 -33.83 31.60 -7.02
CA SER A 697 -34.58 30.42 -6.59
C SER A 697 -33.65 29.25 -6.25
N THR A 698 -34.19 28.26 -5.53
CA THR A 698 -33.48 26.98 -5.30
C THR A 698 -33.16 26.25 -6.61
N HIS A 699 -33.94 26.48 -7.66
CA HIS A 699 -33.67 25.97 -9.00
C HIS A 699 -32.44 26.65 -9.62
N ASP A 700 -32.32 27.97 -9.49
CA ASP A 700 -31.16 28.72 -10.01
C ASP A 700 -29.85 28.22 -9.39
N LEU A 701 -29.85 27.97 -8.08
CA LEU A 701 -28.70 27.39 -7.39
C LEU A 701 -28.34 25.98 -7.91
N THR A 702 -29.34 25.12 -8.09
CA THR A 702 -29.15 23.73 -8.56
C THR A 702 -28.69 23.68 -10.03
N SER A 703 -29.17 24.62 -10.84
CA SER A 703 -28.87 24.74 -12.27
C SER A 703 -27.59 25.53 -12.56
N TRP A 704 -27.04 26.23 -11.58
CA TRP A 704 -25.82 27.03 -11.75
C TRP A 704 -24.63 26.17 -12.17
N ARG A 705 -23.82 26.69 -13.09
CA ARG A 705 -22.57 26.07 -13.54
C ARG A 705 -21.48 27.15 -13.65
N PRO A 706 -20.22 26.81 -13.34
CA PRO A 706 -19.12 27.75 -13.55
C PRO A 706 -18.99 28.05 -15.04
N ARG A 707 -18.76 29.33 -15.38
CA ARG A 707 -18.39 29.75 -16.74
C ARG A 707 -17.14 28.99 -17.16
N ARG A 708 -17.11 28.53 -18.41
CA ARG A 708 -15.90 27.93 -18.98
C ARG A 708 -14.78 28.97 -18.95
N SER A 709 -13.81 28.74 -18.09
CA SER A 709 -12.54 29.46 -18.14
C SER A 709 -11.87 29.16 -19.48
N THR A 710 -11.58 30.18 -20.28
CA THR A 710 -10.78 30.10 -21.51
C THR A 710 -9.28 29.98 -21.24
N LEU A 711 -8.85 29.73 -19.99
CA LEU A 711 -7.44 29.64 -19.62
C LEU A 711 -6.92 28.23 -19.83
N LYS A 712 -6.06 28.08 -20.85
CA LYS A 712 -5.10 26.98 -20.97
C LYS A 712 -4.22 26.97 -19.72
N HIS A 713 -4.53 26.11 -18.75
CA HIS A 713 -3.51 25.74 -17.77
C HIS A 713 -2.46 24.89 -18.49
N HIS A 714 -1.24 25.42 -18.56
CA HIS A 714 -0.07 24.64 -18.96
C HIS A 714 0.20 23.59 -17.87
N ASP A 715 -0.29 22.38 -18.09
CA ASP A 715 0.28 21.20 -17.44
C ASP A 715 1.72 21.04 -17.94
N ARG A 716 2.68 21.28 -17.03
CA ARG A 716 4.04 20.75 -17.09
C ARG A 716 4.38 20.15 -15.75
#